data_AF-A0AA39M6U3-F1
#
_entry.id   AF-A0AA39M6U3-F1
#
_cell.length_a   1.000
_cell.length_b   1.000
_cell.length_c   1.000
_cell.angle_alpha   90.00
_cell.angle_beta   90.00
_cell.angle_gamma   90.00
#
_symmetry.space_group_name_H-M   'P 1'
#
loop_
_entity.id
_entity.type
_entity.pdbx_description
1 polymer ?
#
loop_
_entity_poly.entity_id
_entity_poly.type
_entity_poly.pdbx_seq_one_letter_code
_entity_poly.pdbx_strand_id
1 'polypeptide(L)'
;MVRLSSFLRVALKGEAKFERRKLSIPDFVQQRLNNLQMEIVTSLLEQSPLGAMAANGTSVPSCSADESKSSFALNLERMAKYYFNQGGKLFRPTISLLMANACNQMTPIGQRINLPKEDSPVSLNQYRIAIVSEMIHTASLVHDDVIDKSDVRRGEPTVNALWGNKMAVLVGDFILARATQVLCSIGRPTVISIMAEIIEDLVRGEFMQMSTSPTANLDGNALFQQYMSKTYNKTASLFANSCKSVAMLSGAGDDVELCAYEYGRHLGLAFQLVDDLLDFVSNAAVLGKPAANDLKLGLATGPVLYAAQEYPELNPLISRRFSQPGDAELAWEITLNSKGLQKTKDLAKEHCYNAATLASDMPNGNRVGDALVELALSQLDREKLQMSEELRNVRVAVAGCSHGEMDMIYGTLEEIENEQGRKFDILLCCGDFQAVRNYGDLRHMHVPEKYKSLQTFYKYYSGEKEAPILTVFIGGNHESSGFMQELPNGGWVAKNIYFMGHSNVIQFAGLRIGGLSGIYKDQDYRKGHCERPPFDHNGAVISAYHVRNVDVFRMNNLTSDSTQTHRSNALDVMLSHDWPAGITDHGDVEGLLRIKPYFSDDINSGRLGNPHTMKMLYDIRPSFWFAAHLHCKFAAIVTHKKGQDDEKTPNPTRFLSLDKPLVGARRRQFLQALEIPAKNNRFYLEYDPAWLTILRTTDHLTSISRTQRYMPTSRSVDERSNFFPAEEEIQETLQVFGEDMKIPENFRLTAPPHRESDTRGMPASLYYPNPQSSEFCARLKIQCMNTLLCEQNSSANGIPYYTIPQSEEIAIPDDDEEEDKPEEVEGLFSIDTDPTNFVPPPIRAQNDAAESSPVAEESDDAPVLKRRKVDDPDDIE
;
A
#
# COMPACT_ATOMS: atom_id res chain seq x y z
N MET A 1 28.88 -19.92 35.07
CA MET A 1 28.90 -19.01 33.89
C MET A 1 27.66 -19.29 33.06
N VAL A 2 26.65 -18.43 33.19
CA VAL A 2 25.31 -18.56 32.60
C VAL A 2 25.43 -18.65 31.07
N ARG A 3 24.84 -19.70 30.46
CA ARG A 3 24.68 -19.80 29.01
C ARG A 3 23.58 -18.81 28.57
N LEU A 4 23.88 -17.52 28.58
CA LEU A 4 23.06 -16.54 27.85
C LEU A 4 22.95 -17.03 26.41
N SER A 5 21.73 -17.27 25.92
CA SER A 5 21.49 -17.68 24.54
C SER A 5 22.18 -16.69 23.58
N SER A 6 22.68 -17.16 22.43
CA SER A 6 23.30 -16.28 21.44
C SER A 6 22.37 -15.11 21.08
N PHE A 7 21.06 -15.35 21.06
CA PHE A 7 20.01 -14.35 20.82
C PHE A 7 19.96 -13.26 21.89
N LEU A 8 19.98 -13.63 23.17
CA LEU A 8 19.91 -12.66 24.26
C LEU A 8 21.21 -11.83 24.36
N ARG A 9 22.37 -12.42 24.05
CA ARG A 9 23.64 -11.67 23.97
C ARG A 9 23.66 -10.64 22.83
N VAL A 10 23.08 -10.98 21.69
CA VAL A 10 22.96 -10.08 20.54
C VAL A 10 21.97 -8.95 20.85
N ALA A 11 20.82 -9.28 21.46
CA ALA A 11 19.82 -8.29 21.85
C ALA A 11 20.31 -7.30 22.92
N LEU A 12 21.07 -7.77 23.93
CA LEU A 12 21.59 -6.93 25.01
C LEU A 12 22.77 -6.03 24.60
N LYS A 13 23.49 -6.36 23.52
CA LYS A 13 24.66 -5.57 23.06
C LYS A 13 24.30 -4.36 22.20
N GLY A 14 23.04 -4.16 21.83
CA GLY A 14 22.63 -3.04 20.97
C GLY A 14 23.19 -3.07 19.53
N GLU A 15 24.06 -4.03 19.22
CA GLU A 15 24.80 -4.18 17.97
C GLU A 15 24.32 -5.45 17.23
N ALA A 16 23.12 -5.44 16.65
CA ALA A 16 22.81 -6.15 15.41
C ALA A 16 21.33 -6.00 15.03
N LYS A 17 21.10 -5.81 13.73
CA LYS A 17 19.87 -6.25 13.06
C LYS A 17 19.67 -7.74 13.38
N PHE A 18 18.57 -8.09 14.05
CA PHE A 18 18.10 -9.47 14.12
C PHE A 18 17.84 -9.90 12.67
N GLU A 19 18.77 -10.62 12.03
CA GLU A 19 18.54 -11.17 10.70
C GLU A 19 17.29 -12.05 10.75
N ARG A 20 16.31 -11.73 9.89
CA ARG A 20 15.00 -12.38 9.80
C ARG A 20 15.16 -13.90 9.62
N ARG A 21 15.20 -14.65 10.72
CA ARG A 21 14.98 -16.09 10.70
C ARG A 21 13.54 -16.34 11.12
N LYS A 22 12.81 -17.10 10.30
CA LYS A 22 11.43 -17.52 10.56
C LYS A 22 11.39 -18.22 11.94
N LEU A 23 10.51 -17.76 12.84
CA LEU A 23 10.30 -18.36 14.16
C LEU A 23 10.14 -19.88 13.99
N SER A 24 11.07 -20.65 14.55
CA SER A 24 11.13 -22.10 14.35
C SER A 24 10.39 -22.79 15.49
N ILE A 25 9.06 -22.83 15.41
CA ILE A 25 8.23 -23.58 16.38
C ILE A 25 8.58 -25.07 16.27
N PRO A 26 8.86 -25.78 17.39
CA PRO A 26 9.16 -27.21 17.35
C PRO A 26 8.00 -28.05 16.80
N ASP A 27 8.31 -29.10 16.03
CA ASP A 27 7.33 -29.93 15.33
C ASP A 27 6.23 -30.50 16.24
N PHE A 28 6.58 -30.89 17.47
CA PHE A 28 5.61 -31.43 18.43
C PHE A 28 4.53 -30.42 18.81
N VAL A 29 4.86 -29.12 18.84
CA VAL A 29 3.90 -28.04 19.09
C VAL A 29 3.01 -27.90 17.86
N GLN A 30 3.58 -27.83 16.66
CA GLN A 30 2.83 -27.69 15.42
C GLN A 30 1.82 -28.83 15.22
N GLN A 31 2.23 -30.08 15.47
CA GLN A 31 1.35 -31.25 15.39
C GLN A 31 0.16 -31.15 16.36
N ARG A 32 0.39 -30.69 17.59
CA ARG A 32 -0.67 -30.49 18.58
C ARG A 32 -1.60 -29.34 18.20
N LEU A 33 -1.07 -28.23 17.69
CA LEU A 33 -1.86 -27.06 17.29
C LEU A 33 -2.76 -27.34 16.09
N ASN A 34 -2.29 -28.12 15.11
CA ASN A 34 -3.07 -28.48 13.91
C ASN A 34 -4.38 -29.19 14.26
N ASN A 35 -4.37 -30.00 15.32
CA ASN A 35 -5.55 -30.74 15.77
C ASN A 35 -6.32 -30.00 16.88
N LEU A 36 -5.75 -28.99 17.52
CA LEU A 36 -6.32 -28.35 18.71
C LEU A 36 -7.69 -27.74 18.46
N GLN A 37 -7.90 -27.03 17.35
CA GLN A 37 -9.21 -26.45 17.04
C GLN A 37 -10.26 -27.54 16.77
N MET A 38 -9.89 -28.61 16.06
CA MET A 38 -10.78 -29.75 15.81
C MET A 38 -11.12 -30.51 17.10
N GLU A 39 -10.15 -30.66 18.01
CA GLU A 39 -10.35 -31.31 19.31
C GLU A 39 -11.19 -30.43 20.25
N ILE A 40 -11.01 -29.10 20.24
CA ILE A 40 -11.91 -28.17 20.94
C ILE A 40 -13.33 -28.37 20.41
N VAL A 41 -13.51 -28.30 19.09
CA VAL A 41 -14.82 -28.49 18.46
C VAL A 41 -15.41 -29.83 18.87
N THR A 42 -14.64 -30.92 18.81
CA THR A 42 -15.10 -32.27 19.20
C THR A 42 -15.50 -32.32 20.68
N SER A 43 -14.72 -31.71 21.57
CA SER A 43 -15.05 -31.64 23.00
C SER A 43 -16.35 -30.87 23.29
N LEU A 44 -16.69 -29.89 22.45
CA LEU A 44 -17.97 -29.19 22.53
C LEU A 44 -19.14 -30.11 22.12
N LEU A 45 -18.91 -31.08 21.23
CA LEU A 45 -19.91 -32.02 20.70
C LEU A 45 -20.25 -33.18 21.64
N GLU A 46 -19.30 -33.60 22.48
CA GLU A 46 -19.48 -34.78 23.33
C GLU A 46 -20.48 -34.53 24.46
N GLN A 47 -21.57 -35.31 24.52
CA GLN A 47 -22.72 -35.07 25.41
C GLN A 47 -22.57 -35.57 26.85
N SER A 48 -21.40 -36.02 27.32
CA SER A 48 -21.19 -36.41 28.72
C SER A 48 -19.71 -36.58 29.09
N PRO A 49 -19.19 -35.94 30.16
CA PRO A 49 -17.83 -36.18 30.66
C PRO A 49 -17.63 -37.53 31.37
N LEU A 50 -18.66 -38.37 31.51
CA LEU A 50 -18.62 -39.60 32.32
C LEU A 50 -18.76 -40.91 31.51
N GLY A 51 -19.09 -40.84 30.22
CA GLY A 51 -19.29 -42.05 29.39
C GLY A 51 -18.03 -42.65 28.77
N ALA A 52 -16.97 -41.85 28.58
CA ALA A 52 -15.80 -42.27 27.79
C ALA A 52 -14.62 -42.81 28.63
N MET A 53 -14.73 -42.90 29.96
CA MET A 53 -13.64 -43.38 30.84
C MET A 53 -13.97 -44.63 31.67
N ALA A 54 -15.10 -45.29 31.42
CA ALA A 54 -15.44 -46.59 32.02
C ALA A 54 -15.20 -47.76 31.04
N ALA A 55 -14.04 -47.79 30.38
CA ALA A 55 -13.55 -49.01 29.73
C ALA A 55 -12.67 -49.81 30.70
N ASN A 56 -13.29 -50.27 31.80
CA ASN A 56 -12.80 -51.41 32.58
C ASN A 56 -13.99 -52.05 33.29
N GLY A 57 -14.56 -53.07 32.62
CA GLY A 57 -15.36 -54.15 33.19
C GLY A 57 -16.47 -53.79 34.17
N THR A 58 -17.67 -53.47 33.67
CA THR A 58 -18.94 -54.17 33.99
C THR A 58 -20.10 -53.47 33.26
N SER A 59 -20.96 -54.28 32.65
CA SER A 59 -22.12 -53.87 31.87
C SER A 59 -23.18 -53.17 32.74
N VAL A 60 -23.58 -51.96 32.35
CA VAL A 60 -24.80 -51.28 32.81
C VAL A 60 -25.72 -51.11 31.59
N PRO A 61 -27.02 -51.42 31.69
CA PRO A 61 -27.89 -51.54 30.52
C PRO A 61 -28.12 -50.20 29.82
N SER A 62 -28.03 -50.24 28.50
CA SER A 62 -28.33 -49.16 27.57
C SER A 62 -29.77 -48.68 27.75
N CYS A 63 -29.96 -47.45 28.21
CA CYS A 63 -31.21 -46.75 28.03
C CYS A 63 -31.25 -46.19 26.60
N SER A 64 -32.40 -46.37 25.96
CA SER A 64 -32.71 -46.06 24.57
C SER A 64 -32.30 -44.65 24.16
N ALA A 65 -31.60 -44.57 23.02
CA ALA A 65 -31.49 -43.37 22.22
C ALA A 65 -32.91 -42.89 21.87
N ASP A 66 -33.29 -41.73 22.40
CA ASP A 66 -34.54 -41.07 22.02
C ASP A 66 -34.23 -39.75 21.32
N GLU A 67 -34.88 -39.57 20.19
CA GLU A 67 -34.67 -38.54 19.19
C GLU A 67 -35.15 -37.18 19.70
N SER A 68 -34.29 -36.44 20.41
CA SER A 68 -34.44 -34.98 20.52
C SER A 68 -33.09 -34.29 20.71
N LYS A 69 -32.30 -34.16 19.64
CA LYS A 69 -31.33 -33.06 19.60
C LYS A 69 -32.14 -31.78 19.67
N SER A 70 -32.23 -31.14 20.82
CA SER A 70 -32.95 -29.87 20.93
C SER A 70 -32.33 -28.89 19.91
N SER A 71 -33.17 -28.17 19.17
CA SER A 71 -32.73 -27.14 18.21
C SER A 71 -31.72 -26.17 18.84
N PHE A 72 -31.80 -25.99 20.16
CA PHE A 72 -30.90 -25.19 20.98
C PHE A 72 -29.46 -25.73 21.00
N ALA A 73 -29.25 -27.03 21.22
CA ALA A 73 -27.91 -27.64 21.25
C ALA A 73 -27.19 -27.57 19.89
N LEU A 74 -27.93 -27.81 18.80
CA LEU A 74 -27.44 -27.69 17.42
C LEU A 74 -27.05 -26.24 17.06
N ASN A 75 -27.81 -25.26 17.55
CA ASN A 75 -27.54 -23.84 17.31
C ASN A 75 -26.29 -23.35 18.06
N LEU A 76 -26.14 -23.70 19.35
CA LEU A 76 -24.95 -23.38 20.15
C LEU A 76 -23.67 -23.99 19.55
N GLU A 77 -23.76 -25.25 19.11
CA GLU A 77 -22.68 -25.95 18.44
C GLU A 77 -22.23 -25.25 17.15
N ARG A 78 -23.19 -24.88 16.29
CA ARG A 78 -22.92 -24.18 15.04
C ARG A 78 -22.23 -22.84 15.28
N MET A 79 -22.64 -22.11 16.31
CA MET A 79 -22.06 -20.81 16.66
C MET A 79 -20.64 -20.95 17.22
N ALA A 80 -20.39 -21.93 18.09
CA ALA A 80 -19.04 -22.17 18.60
C ALA A 80 -18.08 -22.62 17.47
N LYS A 81 -18.55 -23.50 16.56
CA LYS A 81 -17.80 -23.90 15.35
C LYS A 81 -17.48 -22.71 14.46
N TYR A 82 -18.46 -21.82 14.23
CA TYR A 82 -18.27 -20.63 13.43
C TYR A 82 -17.07 -19.82 13.91
N TYR A 83 -16.96 -19.60 15.22
CA TYR A 83 -15.87 -18.80 15.77
C TYR A 83 -14.50 -19.52 15.73
N PHE A 84 -14.43 -20.81 16.10
CA PHE A 84 -13.15 -21.55 16.03
C PHE A 84 -12.65 -21.77 14.59
N ASN A 85 -13.56 -21.80 13.61
CA ASN A 85 -13.21 -21.94 12.19
C ASN A 85 -12.71 -20.64 11.53
N GLN A 86 -12.94 -19.46 12.13
CA GLN A 86 -12.40 -18.19 11.64
C GLN A 86 -10.87 -18.08 11.79
N GLY A 87 -10.21 -19.12 12.29
CA GLY A 87 -8.77 -19.18 12.47
C GLY A 87 -8.28 -18.29 13.62
N GLY A 88 -6.99 -18.35 13.93
CA GLY A 88 -6.34 -17.55 14.97
C GLY A 88 -4.86 -17.89 15.06
N LYS A 89 -4.03 -16.98 15.57
CA LYS A 89 -2.57 -17.20 15.67
C LYS A 89 -2.17 -18.27 16.71
N LEU A 90 -3.13 -18.80 17.48
CA LEU A 90 -2.96 -19.82 18.53
C LEU A 90 -1.76 -19.56 19.47
N PHE A 91 -1.53 -18.29 19.79
CA PHE A 91 -0.35 -17.83 20.51
C PHE A 91 -0.31 -18.36 21.96
N ARG A 92 -1.46 -18.32 22.65
CA ARG A 92 -1.62 -18.80 24.05
C ARG A 92 -1.36 -20.31 24.20
N PRO A 93 -1.96 -21.18 23.37
CA PRO A 93 -1.60 -22.60 23.33
C PRO A 93 -0.12 -22.86 23.04
N THR A 94 0.46 -22.14 22.08
CA THR A 94 1.88 -22.29 21.69
C THR A 94 2.80 -22.09 22.90
N ILE A 95 2.61 -20.99 23.63
CA ILE A 95 3.42 -20.66 24.82
C ILE A 95 3.23 -21.69 25.92
N SER A 96 1.99 -22.14 26.16
CA SER A 96 1.68 -23.14 27.18
C SER A 96 2.39 -24.47 26.89
N LEU A 97 2.44 -24.90 25.62
CA LEU A 97 3.09 -26.16 25.22
C LEU A 97 4.62 -26.09 25.25
N LEU A 98 5.20 -24.95 24.85
CA LEU A 98 6.63 -24.71 24.97
C LEU A 98 7.07 -24.70 26.44
N MET A 99 6.34 -23.97 27.28
CA MET A 99 6.61 -23.89 28.71
C MET A 99 6.44 -25.26 29.39
N ALA A 100 5.41 -26.03 29.03
CA ALA A 100 5.20 -27.38 29.54
C ALA A 100 6.41 -28.29 29.28
N ASN A 101 6.92 -28.30 28.05
CA ASN A 101 8.09 -29.10 27.68
C ASN A 101 9.36 -28.61 28.40
N ALA A 102 9.59 -27.30 28.47
CA ALA A 102 10.71 -26.73 29.23
C ALA A 102 10.69 -27.18 30.70
N CYS A 103 9.52 -27.12 31.36
CA CYS A 103 9.34 -27.56 32.74
C CYS A 103 9.54 -29.08 32.89
N ASN A 104 9.04 -29.89 31.95
CA ASN A 104 9.24 -31.35 31.95
C ASN A 104 10.72 -31.75 31.84
N GLN A 105 11.52 -30.96 31.13
CA GLN A 105 12.97 -31.17 31.02
C GLN A 105 13.70 -30.83 32.32
N MET A 106 13.18 -29.91 33.14
CA MET A 106 13.70 -29.62 34.47
C MET A 106 13.30 -30.67 35.51
N THR A 107 12.16 -31.35 35.34
CA THR A 107 11.70 -32.36 36.30
C THR A 107 12.43 -33.69 36.12
N PRO A 108 13.04 -34.25 37.20
CA PRO A 108 13.64 -35.59 37.18
C PRO A 108 12.66 -36.66 36.70
N ILE A 109 13.15 -37.67 35.96
CA ILE A 109 12.30 -38.70 35.32
C ILE A 109 11.35 -39.39 36.31
N GLY A 110 11.78 -39.62 37.56
CA GLY A 110 10.98 -40.25 38.61
C GLY A 110 9.96 -39.34 39.33
N GLN A 111 9.97 -38.04 39.06
CA GLN A 111 9.07 -37.04 39.68
C GLN A 111 8.06 -36.45 38.68
N ARG A 112 8.16 -36.84 37.41
CA ARG A 112 7.27 -36.43 36.32
C ARG A 112 5.86 -36.98 36.53
N ILE A 113 4.87 -36.10 36.53
CA ILE A 113 3.47 -36.45 36.74
C ILE A 113 2.80 -36.78 35.39
N ASN A 114 2.24 -37.99 35.26
CA ASN A 114 1.40 -38.42 34.13
C ASN A 114 1.99 -38.18 32.72
N LEU A 115 3.32 -38.21 32.58
CA LEU A 115 3.94 -38.27 31.25
C LEU A 115 3.82 -39.72 30.72
N PRO A 116 3.36 -39.92 29.47
CA PRO A 116 3.36 -41.25 28.87
C PRO A 116 4.75 -41.88 28.94
N LYS A 117 4.82 -43.19 29.21
CA LYS A 117 6.06 -43.95 29.03
C LYS A 117 6.38 -43.94 27.54
N GLU A 118 7.36 -43.10 27.18
CA GLU A 118 8.03 -43.00 25.88
C GLU A 118 7.16 -42.37 24.76
N ASP A 119 7.47 -41.11 24.41
CA ASP A 119 7.30 -40.43 23.09
C ASP A 119 6.63 -39.03 23.07
N SER A 120 5.92 -38.58 24.13
CA SER A 120 5.32 -37.23 24.12
C SER A 120 6.07 -36.19 24.98
N PRO A 121 6.53 -35.05 24.42
CA PRO A 121 7.23 -34.00 25.18
C PRO A 121 6.37 -33.27 26.22
N VAL A 122 5.04 -33.45 26.17
CA VAL A 122 4.06 -32.83 27.06
C VAL A 122 3.01 -33.86 27.50
N SER A 123 2.50 -33.75 28.72
CA SER A 123 1.44 -34.64 29.22
C SER A 123 0.07 -34.27 28.67
N LEU A 124 -0.88 -35.21 28.69
CA LEU A 124 -2.27 -34.93 28.30
C LEU A 124 -2.88 -33.79 29.11
N ASN A 125 -2.59 -33.72 30.40
CA ASN A 125 -3.11 -32.66 31.27
C ASN A 125 -2.47 -31.29 30.98
N GLN A 126 -1.18 -31.24 30.62
CA GLN A 126 -0.56 -29.98 30.16
C GLN A 126 -1.15 -29.52 28.84
N TYR A 127 -1.43 -30.46 27.92
CA TYR A 127 -2.10 -30.14 26.66
C TYR A 127 -3.56 -29.66 26.89
N ARG A 128 -4.28 -30.24 27.86
CA ARG A 128 -5.61 -29.75 28.27
C ARG A 128 -5.58 -28.31 28.79
N ILE A 129 -4.52 -27.87 29.48
CA ILE A 129 -4.37 -26.46 29.87
C ILE A 129 -4.26 -25.56 28.63
N ALA A 130 -3.52 -25.96 27.60
CA ALA A 130 -3.44 -25.20 26.35
C ALA A 130 -4.82 -25.08 25.67
N ILE A 131 -5.60 -26.16 25.63
CA ILE A 131 -6.99 -26.17 25.14
C ILE A 131 -7.86 -25.21 25.97
N VAL A 132 -7.88 -25.37 27.29
CA VAL A 132 -8.69 -24.54 28.20
C VAL A 132 -8.33 -23.07 28.08
N SER A 133 -7.05 -22.72 27.92
CA SER A 133 -6.60 -21.34 27.74
C SER A 133 -7.19 -20.68 26.50
N GLU A 134 -7.28 -21.40 25.38
CA GLU A 134 -7.89 -20.90 24.14
C GLU A 134 -9.41 -20.84 24.24
N MET A 135 -10.04 -21.77 24.94
CA MET A 135 -11.49 -21.74 25.20
C MET A 135 -11.88 -20.54 26.06
N ILE A 136 -11.15 -20.27 27.15
CA ILE A 136 -11.37 -19.09 28.01
C ILE A 136 -11.18 -17.81 27.18
N HIS A 137 -10.10 -17.72 26.41
CA HIS A 137 -9.87 -16.58 25.52
C HIS A 137 -11.03 -16.40 24.52
N THR A 138 -11.47 -17.48 23.89
CA THR A 138 -12.55 -17.43 22.91
C THR A 138 -13.85 -16.97 23.52
N ALA A 139 -14.21 -17.49 24.70
CA ALA A 139 -15.40 -17.04 25.41
C ALA A 139 -15.33 -15.54 25.76
N SER A 140 -14.16 -15.06 26.22
CA SER A 140 -13.97 -13.63 26.52
C SER A 140 -14.20 -12.76 25.28
N LEU A 141 -13.72 -13.16 24.10
CA LEU A 141 -13.94 -12.39 22.87
C LEU A 141 -15.42 -12.33 22.46
N VAL A 142 -16.15 -13.44 22.59
CA VAL A 142 -17.59 -13.50 22.27
C VAL A 142 -18.39 -12.59 23.21
N HIS A 143 -18.01 -12.53 24.49
CA HIS A 143 -18.63 -11.64 25.46
C HIS A 143 -18.26 -10.17 25.23
N ASP A 144 -16.99 -9.88 24.93
CA ASP A 144 -16.50 -8.53 24.62
C ASP A 144 -17.22 -7.94 23.40
N ASP A 145 -17.44 -8.73 22.34
CA ASP A 145 -18.15 -8.26 21.13
C ASP A 145 -19.58 -7.76 21.44
N VAL A 146 -20.23 -8.35 22.44
CA VAL A 146 -21.56 -7.91 22.92
C VAL A 146 -21.46 -6.62 23.74
N ILE A 147 -20.45 -6.53 24.61
CA ILE A 147 -20.23 -5.37 25.48
C ILE A 147 -19.87 -4.14 24.63
N ASP A 148 -18.97 -4.31 23.68
CA ASP A 148 -18.44 -3.25 22.81
C ASP A 148 -19.34 -2.96 21.60
N LYS A 149 -20.41 -3.76 21.38
CA LYS A 149 -21.32 -3.68 20.23
C LYS A 149 -20.58 -3.75 18.88
N SER A 150 -19.64 -4.68 18.77
CA SER A 150 -18.85 -4.87 17.56
C SER A 150 -19.64 -5.66 16.50
N ASP A 151 -19.67 -5.17 15.26
CA ASP A 151 -20.34 -5.85 14.13
C ASP A 151 -19.41 -6.80 13.36
N VAL A 152 -18.09 -6.57 13.41
CA VAL A 152 -17.07 -7.32 12.65
C VAL A 152 -15.86 -7.65 13.53
N ARG A 153 -15.33 -8.87 13.40
CA ARG A 153 -14.06 -9.31 14.01
C ARG A 153 -13.27 -10.18 13.03
N ARG A 154 -11.96 -9.91 12.90
CA ARG A 154 -11.05 -10.60 11.94
C ARG A 154 -11.56 -10.56 10.49
N GLY A 155 -12.29 -9.52 10.11
CA GLY A 155 -12.87 -9.36 8.76
C GLY A 155 -14.21 -10.08 8.55
N GLU A 156 -14.69 -10.82 9.54
CA GLU A 156 -15.93 -11.59 9.50
C GLU A 156 -16.99 -11.00 10.45
N PRO A 157 -18.30 -11.18 10.19
CA PRO A 157 -19.34 -10.76 11.13
C PRO A 157 -19.21 -11.40 12.52
N THR A 158 -19.47 -10.64 13.58
CA THR A 158 -19.46 -11.16 14.95
C THR A 158 -20.67 -12.06 15.24
N VAL A 159 -20.56 -12.89 16.29
CA VAL A 159 -21.66 -13.79 16.70
C VAL A 159 -22.92 -13.00 17.08
N ASN A 160 -22.76 -11.84 17.73
CA ASN A 160 -23.87 -10.96 18.07
C ASN A 160 -24.50 -10.29 16.85
N ALA A 161 -23.73 -9.95 15.82
CA ALA A 161 -24.28 -9.41 14.57
C ALA A 161 -25.12 -10.46 13.82
N LEU A 162 -24.68 -11.72 13.82
CA LEU A 162 -25.36 -12.80 13.09
C LEU A 162 -26.56 -13.40 13.84
N TRP A 163 -26.45 -13.56 15.16
CA TRP A 163 -27.43 -14.32 15.95
C TRP A 163 -27.98 -13.56 17.16
N GLY A 164 -27.60 -12.30 17.32
CA GLY A 164 -28.07 -11.42 18.38
C GLY A 164 -27.34 -11.59 19.71
N ASN A 165 -27.37 -10.53 20.53
CA ASN A 165 -26.64 -10.45 21.80
C ASN A 165 -26.96 -11.60 22.77
N LYS A 166 -28.24 -11.99 22.87
CA LYS A 166 -28.66 -13.08 23.78
C LYS A 166 -27.98 -14.40 23.44
N MET A 167 -27.85 -14.71 22.15
CA MET A 167 -27.22 -15.95 21.72
C MET A 167 -25.70 -15.90 21.91
N ALA A 168 -25.06 -14.76 21.62
CA ALA A 168 -23.63 -14.57 21.85
C ALA A 168 -23.26 -14.78 23.34
N VAL A 169 -24.01 -14.20 24.28
CA VAL A 169 -23.80 -14.42 25.72
C VAL A 169 -23.89 -15.92 26.08
N LEU A 170 -24.94 -16.61 25.62
CA LEU A 170 -25.12 -18.04 25.90
C LEU A 170 -24.03 -18.93 25.28
N VAL A 171 -23.51 -18.56 24.10
CA VAL A 171 -22.39 -19.27 23.46
C VAL A 171 -21.12 -19.12 24.28
N GLY A 172 -20.80 -17.90 24.74
CA GLY A 172 -19.67 -17.67 25.63
C GLY A 172 -19.79 -18.46 26.94
N ASP A 173 -20.97 -18.46 27.56
CA ASP A 173 -21.25 -19.23 28.78
C ASP A 173 -21.08 -20.74 28.58
N PHE A 174 -21.55 -21.26 27.43
CA PHE A 174 -21.40 -22.66 27.07
C PHE A 174 -19.92 -23.05 26.88
N ILE A 175 -19.13 -22.21 26.22
CA ILE A 175 -17.69 -22.44 26.04
C ILE A 175 -16.99 -22.46 27.41
N LEU A 176 -17.29 -21.53 28.32
CA LEU A 176 -16.74 -21.53 29.68
C LEU A 176 -17.14 -22.78 30.49
N ALA A 177 -18.40 -23.22 30.39
CA ALA A 177 -18.86 -24.43 31.04
C ALA A 177 -18.09 -25.67 30.56
N ARG A 178 -17.83 -25.77 29.24
CA ARG A 178 -17.05 -26.85 28.65
C ARG A 178 -15.57 -26.78 29.03
N ALA A 179 -14.98 -25.58 29.03
CA ALA A 179 -13.62 -25.36 29.53
C ALA A 179 -13.47 -25.84 30.98
N THR A 180 -14.48 -25.56 31.82
CA THR A 180 -14.53 -26.02 33.21
C THR A 180 -14.60 -27.55 33.32
N GLN A 181 -15.38 -28.22 32.47
CA GLN A 181 -15.42 -29.69 32.43
C GLN A 181 -14.05 -30.30 32.09
N VAL A 182 -13.38 -29.74 31.07
CA VAL A 182 -12.02 -30.17 30.68
C VAL A 182 -11.04 -29.92 31.83
N LEU A 183 -11.12 -28.77 32.50
CA LEU A 183 -10.30 -28.41 33.65
C LEU A 183 -10.51 -29.38 34.83
N CYS A 184 -11.75 -29.74 35.15
CA CYS A 184 -12.06 -30.73 36.19
C CYS A 184 -11.47 -32.12 35.88
N SER A 185 -11.40 -32.51 34.60
CA SER A 185 -10.82 -33.79 34.17
C SER A 185 -9.31 -33.91 34.41
N ILE A 186 -8.62 -32.79 34.74
CA ILE A 186 -7.19 -32.78 35.11
C ILE A 186 -6.97 -33.39 36.49
N GLY A 187 -7.94 -33.28 37.41
CA GLY A 187 -7.90 -33.92 38.73
C GLY A 187 -6.91 -33.30 39.73
N ARG A 188 -6.47 -32.05 39.53
CA ARG A 188 -5.56 -31.33 40.45
C ARG A 188 -6.19 -30.02 40.95
N PRO A 189 -6.79 -29.99 42.15
CA PRO A 189 -7.57 -28.85 42.65
C PRO A 189 -6.83 -27.51 42.65
N THR A 190 -5.52 -27.53 42.90
CA THR A 190 -4.68 -26.33 42.90
C THR A 190 -4.57 -25.70 41.52
N VAL A 191 -4.40 -26.51 40.47
CA VAL A 191 -4.40 -26.06 39.07
C VAL A 191 -5.78 -25.55 38.65
N ILE A 192 -6.84 -26.23 39.06
CA ILE A 192 -8.22 -25.80 38.82
C ILE A 192 -8.47 -24.41 39.42
N SER A 193 -8.00 -24.19 40.66
CA SER A 193 -8.16 -22.91 41.36
C SER A 193 -7.43 -21.77 40.65
N ILE A 194 -6.19 -21.99 40.20
CA ILE A 194 -5.40 -21.00 39.45
C ILE A 194 -6.03 -20.67 38.09
N MET A 195 -6.54 -21.67 37.38
CA MET A 195 -7.22 -21.42 36.10
C MET A 195 -8.57 -20.73 36.29
N ALA A 196 -9.26 -20.96 37.40
CA ALA A 196 -10.50 -20.24 37.75
C ALA A 196 -10.23 -18.77 38.12
N GLU A 197 -9.10 -18.47 38.76
CA GLU A 197 -8.65 -17.10 39.06
C GLU A 197 -8.54 -16.25 37.79
N ILE A 198 -8.15 -16.84 36.64
CA ILE A 198 -8.12 -16.14 35.35
C ILE A 198 -9.51 -15.61 34.97
N ILE A 199 -10.57 -16.39 35.20
CA ILE A 199 -11.94 -15.96 34.86
C ILE A 199 -12.34 -14.78 35.73
N GLU A 200 -12.01 -14.82 37.02
CA GLU A 200 -12.23 -13.68 37.93
C GLU A 200 -11.43 -12.45 37.50
N ASP A 201 -10.16 -12.63 37.14
CA ASP A 201 -9.29 -11.56 36.65
C ASP A 201 -9.83 -10.92 35.39
N LEU A 202 -10.26 -11.69 34.39
CA LEU A 202 -10.85 -11.17 33.15
C LEU A 202 -12.07 -10.30 33.45
N VAL A 203 -12.99 -10.80 34.29
CA VAL A 203 -14.18 -10.05 34.71
C VAL A 203 -13.79 -8.78 35.48
N ARG A 204 -12.81 -8.86 36.39
CA ARG A 204 -12.29 -7.69 37.12
C ARG A 204 -11.68 -6.67 36.16
N GLY A 205 -10.95 -7.12 35.15
CA GLY A 205 -10.39 -6.30 34.07
C GLY A 205 -11.47 -5.54 33.31
N GLU A 206 -12.56 -6.21 32.93
CA GLU A 206 -13.71 -5.56 32.28
C GLU A 206 -14.38 -4.54 33.20
N PHE A 207 -14.59 -4.86 34.48
CA PHE A 207 -15.11 -3.89 35.43
C PHE A 207 -14.21 -2.67 35.59
N MET A 208 -12.89 -2.86 35.63
CA MET A 208 -11.93 -1.75 35.69
C MET A 208 -11.99 -0.87 34.44
N GLN A 209 -12.23 -1.45 33.25
CA GLN A 209 -12.45 -0.71 32.01
C GLN A 209 -13.75 0.12 32.05
N MET A 210 -14.83 -0.47 32.57
CA MET A 210 -16.13 0.20 32.67
C MET A 210 -16.16 1.28 33.77
N SER A 211 -15.48 1.06 34.90
CA SER A 211 -15.66 1.81 36.15
C SER A 211 -14.78 3.04 36.32
N THR A 212 -13.99 3.44 35.32
CA THR A 212 -13.15 4.66 35.39
C THR A 212 -14.03 5.92 35.41
N SER A 213 -14.50 6.32 36.58
CA SER A 213 -15.46 7.41 36.73
C SER A 213 -14.84 8.75 36.33
N PRO A 214 -15.55 9.61 35.56
CA PRO A 214 -15.05 10.90 35.12
C PRO A 214 -14.65 11.89 36.23
N THR A 215 -15.08 11.61 37.46
CA THR A 215 -15.00 12.51 38.61
C THR A 215 -13.90 12.15 39.61
N ALA A 216 -13.11 11.10 39.38
CA ALA A 216 -12.01 10.76 40.26
C ALA A 216 -10.79 11.64 39.90
N ASN A 217 -10.49 12.65 40.73
CA ASN A 217 -9.24 13.42 40.70
C ASN A 217 -8.07 12.50 41.13
N LEU A 218 -7.77 11.49 40.32
CA LEU A 218 -6.62 10.62 40.52
C LEU A 218 -5.38 11.30 39.95
N ASP A 219 -4.28 11.22 40.69
CA ASP A 219 -2.99 11.64 40.15
C ASP A 219 -2.55 10.71 39.00
N GLY A 220 -1.61 11.18 38.17
CA GLY A 220 -1.14 10.44 36.99
C GLY A 220 -0.51 9.08 37.31
N ASN A 221 0.01 8.88 38.52
CA ASN A 221 0.61 7.62 38.93
C ASN A 221 -0.45 6.57 39.28
N ALA A 222 -1.52 6.97 39.97
CA ALA A 222 -2.65 6.11 40.30
C ALA A 222 -3.38 5.63 39.02
N LEU A 223 -3.56 6.52 38.04
CA LEU A 223 -4.10 6.16 36.72
C LEU A 223 -3.23 5.15 35.99
N PHE A 224 -1.91 5.33 36.01
CA PHE A 224 -0.97 4.39 35.39
C PHE A 224 -0.98 3.02 36.08
N GLN A 225 -1.05 2.98 37.41
CA GLN A 225 -1.17 1.74 38.17
C GLN A 225 -2.49 1.01 37.84
N GLN A 226 -3.60 1.74 37.76
CA GLN A 226 -4.89 1.19 37.38
C GLN A 226 -4.84 0.60 35.95
N TYR A 227 -4.19 1.29 35.01
CA TYR A 227 -3.93 0.78 33.66
C TYR A 227 -3.12 -0.52 33.70
N MET A 228 -2.00 -0.57 34.42
CA MET A 228 -1.18 -1.78 34.53
C MET A 228 -1.94 -2.95 35.17
N SER A 229 -2.74 -2.70 36.21
CA SER A 229 -3.60 -3.70 36.82
C SER A 229 -4.70 -4.19 35.87
N LYS A 230 -5.32 -3.30 35.09
CA LYS A 230 -6.26 -3.68 34.03
C LYS A 230 -5.58 -4.56 32.98
N THR A 231 -4.41 -4.14 32.49
CA THR A 231 -3.63 -4.87 31.48
C THR A 231 -3.20 -6.26 31.96
N TYR A 232 -2.85 -6.38 33.25
CA TYR A 232 -2.62 -7.68 33.87
C TYR A 232 -3.90 -8.53 33.86
N ASN A 233 -4.98 -8.01 34.43
CA ASN A 233 -6.24 -8.74 34.61
C ASN A 233 -6.88 -9.19 33.27
N LYS A 234 -6.93 -8.29 32.28
CA LYS A 234 -7.58 -8.52 30.97
C LYS A 234 -6.73 -9.36 30.02
N THR A 235 -5.40 -9.27 30.11
CA THR A 235 -4.51 -9.90 29.11
C THR A 235 -3.44 -10.80 29.74
N ALA A 236 -2.63 -10.29 30.67
CA ALA A 236 -1.45 -11.02 31.14
C ALA A 236 -1.75 -12.19 32.10
N SER A 237 -2.84 -12.14 32.86
CA SER A 237 -3.23 -13.17 33.82
C SER A 237 -3.41 -14.53 33.13
N LEU A 238 -4.07 -14.55 31.97
CA LEU A 238 -4.26 -15.77 31.19
C LEU A 238 -2.93 -16.40 30.74
N PHE A 239 -1.94 -15.60 30.34
CA PHE A 239 -0.60 -16.11 30.02
C PHE A 239 0.13 -16.63 31.27
N ALA A 240 0.17 -15.82 32.33
CA ALA A 240 0.88 -16.12 33.57
C ALA A 240 0.36 -17.41 34.23
N ASN A 241 -0.95 -17.51 34.41
CA ASN A 241 -1.58 -18.63 35.10
C ASN A 241 -1.64 -19.91 34.24
N SER A 242 -1.67 -19.79 32.90
CA SER A 242 -1.51 -20.96 32.02
C SER A 242 -0.08 -21.53 32.09
N CYS A 243 0.94 -20.67 32.05
CA CYS A 243 2.35 -21.09 32.23
C CYS A 243 2.59 -21.71 33.60
N LYS A 244 2.06 -21.10 34.67
CA LYS A 244 2.13 -21.66 36.03
C LYS A 244 1.46 -23.03 36.13
N SER A 245 0.27 -23.17 35.55
CA SER A 245 -0.49 -24.41 35.56
C SER A 245 0.23 -25.57 34.89
N VAL A 246 0.90 -25.34 33.74
CA VAL A 246 1.67 -26.40 33.07
C VAL A 246 2.95 -26.78 33.83
N ALA A 247 3.56 -25.83 34.55
CA ALA A 247 4.71 -26.08 35.41
C ALA A 247 4.32 -26.92 36.65
N MET A 248 3.19 -26.61 37.28
CA MET A 248 2.65 -27.42 38.39
C MET A 248 2.33 -28.86 37.99
N LEU A 249 1.91 -29.05 36.73
CA LEU A 249 1.63 -30.37 36.17
C LEU A 249 2.91 -31.12 35.74
N SER A 250 4.07 -30.46 35.65
CA SER A 250 5.34 -31.15 35.43
C SER A 250 5.90 -31.73 36.73
N GLY A 251 5.64 -31.09 37.87
CA GLY A 251 6.22 -31.43 39.18
C GLY A 251 7.60 -30.81 39.41
N ALA A 252 7.91 -29.69 38.74
CA ALA A 252 9.23 -29.04 38.80
C ALA A 252 9.51 -28.25 40.10
N GLY A 253 8.50 -28.04 40.95
CA GLY A 253 8.63 -27.32 42.23
C GLY A 253 8.43 -25.81 42.13
N ASP A 254 8.26 -25.17 43.29
CA ASP A 254 7.78 -23.78 43.42
C ASP A 254 8.62 -22.74 42.66
N ASP A 255 9.95 -22.92 42.61
CA ASP A 255 10.85 -21.99 41.90
C ASP A 255 10.60 -21.98 40.38
N VAL A 256 10.35 -23.16 39.79
CA VAL A 256 10.06 -23.30 38.36
C VAL A 256 8.65 -22.84 38.06
N GLU A 257 7.70 -23.09 38.96
CA GLU A 257 6.34 -22.59 38.86
C GLU A 257 6.29 -21.05 38.88
N LEU A 258 7.07 -20.42 39.76
CA LEU A 258 7.21 -18.96 39.81
C LEU A 258 7.89 -18.42 38.55
N CYS A 259 8.96 -19.06 38.08
CA CYS A 259 9.64 -18.66 36.84
C CYS A 259 8.69 -18.72 35.63
N ALA A 260 7.89 -19.78 35.51
CA ALA A 260 6.90 -19.92 34.45
C ALA A 260 5.79 -18.86 34.55
N TYR A 261 5.30 -18.57 35.76
CA TYR A 261 4.34 -17.50 36.00
C TYR A 261 4.88 -16.13 35.59
N GLU A 262 6.09 -15.79 36.03
CA GLU A 262 6.74 -14.51 35.73
C GLU A 262 7.01 -14.36 34.22
N TYR A 263 7.44 -15.42 33.54
CA TYR A 263 7.58 -15.43 32.08
C TYR A 263 6.26 -15.06 31.40
N GLY A 264 5.16 -15.76 31.74
CA GLY A 264 3.85 -15.50 31.16
C GLY A 264 3.32 -14.10 31.48
N ARG A 265 3.54 -13.62 32.70
CA ARG A 265 3.19 -12.26 33.14
C ARG A 265 3.91 -11.20 32.33
N HIS A 266 5.24 -11.28 32.22
CA HIS A 266 6.03 -10.33 31.45
C HIS A 266 5.66 -10.36 29.97
N LEU A 267 5.51 -11.55 29.38
CA LEU A 267 5.10 -11.69 27.98
C LEU A 267 3.72 -11.10 27.71
N GLY A 268 2.74 -11.35 28.58
CA GLY A 268 1.39 -10.84 28.44
C GLY A 268 1.30 -9.31 28.58
N LEU A 269 2.07 -8.73 29.50
CA LEU A 269 2.17 -7.28 29.65
C LEU A 269 2.82 -6.64 28.41
N ALA A 270 3.93 -7.21 27.92
CA ALA A 270 4.57 -6.75 26.69
C ALA A 270 3.63 -6.85 25.48
N PHE A 271 2.88 -7.96 25.36
CA PHE A 271 1.92 -8.18 24.28
C PHE A 271 0.89 -7.04 24.21
N GLN A 272 0.28 -6.67 25.35
CA GLN A 272 -0.72 -5.61 25.38
C GLN A 272 -0.09 -4.22 25.17
N LEU A 273 1.07 -3.94 25.77
CA LEU A 273 1.76 -2.65 25.57
C LEU A 273 2.10 -2.42 24.09
N VAL A 274 2.48 -3.47 23.37
CA VAL A 274 2.69 -3.41 21.91
C VAL A 274 1.37 -3.22 21.17
N ASP A 275 0.29 -3.91 21.54
CA ASP A 275 -1.03 -3.69 20.91
C ASP A 275 -1.53 -2.24 21.10
N ASP A 276 -1.33 -1.66 22.28
CA ASP A 276 -1.69 -0.26 22.58
C ASP A 276 -0.84 0.74 21.76
N LEU A 277 0.44 0.43 21.52
CA LEU A 277 1.28 1.21 20.61
C LEU A 277 0.76 1.12 19.17
N LEU A 278 0.40 -0.09 18.73
CA LEU A 278 -0.09 -0.36 17.38
C LEU A 278 -1.43 0.32 17.10
N ASP A 279 -2.36 0.38 18.06
CA ASP A 279 -3.64 1.11 17.90
C ASP A 279 -3.40 2.61 17.62
N PHE A 280 -2.34 3.18 18.23
CA PHE A 280 -1.99 4.59 18.07
C PHE A 280 -1.33 4.92 16.72
N VAL A 281 -0.54 3.99 16.17
CA VAL A 281 0.25 4.23 14.94
C VAL A 281 -0.42 3.70 13.66
N SER A 282 -1.27 2.68 13.75
CA SER A 282 -1.71 1.85 12.60
C SER A 282 -2.57 2.53 11.52
N ASN A 283 -3.22 3.66 11.77
CA ASN A 283 -4.10 4.35 10.79
C ASN A 283 -3.71 5.83 10.53
N ALA A 284 -2.63 6.32 11.15
CA ALA A 284 -2.16 7.70 10.98
C ALA A 284 -1.71 7.95 9.53
N ALA A 285 -1.19 6.90 8.89
CA ALA A 285 -0.57 6.95 7.57
C ALA A 285 -1.56 6.88 6.39
N VAL A 286 -2.81 6.43 6.58
CA VAL A 286 -3.72 6.11 5.45
C VAL A 286 -4.81 7.18 5.22
N LEU A 287 -5.16 8.01 6.21
CA LEU A 287 -6.41 8.80 6.12
C LEU A 287 -6.39 10.23 6.69
N GLY A 288 -5.29 10.74 7.25
CA GLY A 288 -5.29 12.07 7.87
C GLY A 288 -6.39 12.26 8.93
N LYS A 289 -6.84 11.15 9.55
CA LYS A 289 -7.82 11.07 10.62
C LYS A 289 -7.26 10.17 11.72
N PRO A 290 -7.58 10.41 13.00
CA PRO A 290 -6.90 9.73 14.09
C PRO A 290 -7.13 8.22 14.05
N ALA A 291 -5.99 7.53 13.98
CA ALA A 291 -5.77 6.16 14.41
C ALA A 291 -5.70 6.14 15.93
N ALA A 292 -6.84 5.92 16.56
CA ALA A 292 -6.92 5.67 17.97
C ALA A 292 -8.33 5.18 18.24
N ASN A 293 -8.58 3.91 17.92
CA ASN A 293 -9.89 3.33 18.22
C ASN A 293 -10.10 3.34 19.74
N ASP A 294 -9.03 3.15 20.51
CA ASP A 294 -9.07 3.26 21.97
C ASP A 294 -9.52 4.66 22.43
N LEU A 295 -8.99 5.75 21.84
CA LEU A 295 -9.43 7.11 22.18
C LEU A 295 -10.91 7.33 21.82
N LYS A 296 -11.37 6.81 20.68
CA LYS A 296 -12.79 6.88 20.27
C LYS A 296 -13.72 6.09 21.18
N LEU A 297 -13.20 5.01 21.78
CA LEU A 297 -13.88 4.21 22.80
C LEU A 297 -13.76 4.84 24.21
N GLY A 298 -13.09 5.99 24.34
CA GLY A 298 -12.93 6.69 25.61
C GLY A 298 -11.84 6.13 26.52
N LEU A 299 -10.89 5.37 25.97
CA LEU A 299 -9.84 4.66 26.70
C LEU A 299 -8.50 5.39 26.58
N ALA A 300 -7.89 5.69 27.73
CA ALA A 300 -6.52 6.19 27.80
C ALA A 300 -5.55 5.03 28.08
N THR A 301 -4.77 4.65 27.08
CA THR A 301 -3.79 3.56 27.16
C THR A 301 -2.37 4.07 27.45
N GLY A 302 -1.39 3.16 27.54
CA GLY A 302 0.00 3.47 27.89
C GLY A 302 0.57 4.75 27.26
N PRO A 303 0.46 4.95 25.93
CA PRO A 303 1.03 6.13 25.27
C PRO A 303 0.45 7.45 25.79
N VAL A 304 -0.88 7.50 25.92
CA VAL A 304 -1.62 8.69 26.37
C VAL A 304 -1.36 8.97 27.84
N LEU A 305 -1.28 7.93 28.68
CA LEU A 305 -1.01 8.09 30.10
C LEU A 305 0.43 8.58 30.36
N TYR A 306 1.41 8.10 29.60
CA TYR A 306 2.77 8.65 29.67
C TYR A 306 2.85 10.07 29.11
N ALA A 307 2.11 10.37 28.04
CA ALA A 307 2.01 11.73 27.51
C ALA A 307 1.41 12.71 28.54
N ALA A 308 0.40 12.29 29.29
CA ALA A 308 -0.26 13.12 30.31
C ALA A 308 0.65 13.51 31.49
N GLN A 309 1.75 12.75 31.71
CA GLN A 309 2.79 13.14 32.67
C GLN A 309 3.63 14.33 32.17
N GLU A 310 3.79 14.46 30.85
CA GLU A 310 4.54 15.55 30.21
C GLU A 310 3.63 16.75 29.88
N TYR A 311 2.40 16.47 29.46
CA TYR A 311 1.38 17.45 29.07
C TYR A 311 0.12 17.31 29.94
N PRO A 312 0.05 18.00 31.10
CA PRO A 312 -1.07 17.89 32.04
C PRO A 312 -2.43 18.31 31.47
N GLU A 313 -2.46 19.03 30.35
CA GLU A 313 -3.66 19.36 29.58
C GLU A 313 -4.41 18.14 29.03
N LEU A 314 -3.76 16.97 28.96
CA LEU A 314 -4.43 15.70 28.65
C LEU A 314 -5.34 15.22 29.80
N ASN A 315 -5.04 15.57 31.05
CA ASN A 315 -5.81 15.10 32.22
C ASN A 315 -7.31 15.43 32.12
N PRO A 316 -7.74 16.68 31.82
CA PRO A 316 -9.17 16.97 31.66
C PRO A 316 -9.80 16.27 30.44
N LEU A 317 -9.04 15.87 29.42
CA LEU A 317 -9.54 15.07 28.28
C LEU A 317 -9.77 13.61 28.71
N ILE A 318 -8.80 13.03 29.42
CA ILE A 318 -8.85 11.69 29.99
C ILE A 318 -10.01 11.57 30.97
N SER A 319 -10.15 12.53 31.90
CA SER A 319 -11.23 12.52 32.90
C SER A 319 -12.61 12.48 32.23
N ARG A 320 -12.83 13.21 31.14
CA ARG A 320 -14.10 13.16 30.41
C ARG A 320 -14.17 12.09 29.33
N ARG A 321 -13.23 11.13 29.32
CA ARG A 321 -13.14 10.02 28.36
C ARG A 321 -13.24 10.47 26.90
N PHE A 322 -12.60 11.59 26.56
CA PHE A 322 -12.58 12.15 25.20
C PHE A 322 -13.98 12.35 24.59
N SER A 323 -14.98 12.65 25.42
CA SER A 323 -16.39 12.71 25.00
C SER A 323 -16.78 13.98 24.24
N GLN A 324 -15.96 15.05 24.27
CA GLN A 324 -16.26 16.27 23.52
C GLN A 324 -15.72 16.20 22.08
N PRO A 325 -16.38 16.86 21.11
CA PRO A 325 -15.88 16.92 19.74
C PRO A 325 -14.45 17.49 19.68
N GLY A 326 -13.52 16.78 19.04
CA GLY A 326 -12.12 17.17 18.93
C GLY A 326 -11.20 16.66 20.05
N ASP A 327 -11.74 16.07 21.13
CA ASP A 327 -10.91 15.59 22.24
C ASP A 327 -9.97 14.46 21.82
N ALA A 328 -10.46 13.52 21.02
CA ALA A 328 -9.68 12.38 20.57
C ALA A 328 -8.56 12.83 19.61
N GLU A 329 -8.86 13.79 18.72
CA GLU A 329 -7.90 14.40 17.80
C GLU A 329 -6.80 15.14 18.57
N LEU A 330 -7.18 15.97 19.54
CA LEU A 330 -6.24 16.74 20.36
C LEU A 330 -5.39 15.82 21.23
N ALA A 331 -5.99 14.81 21.88
CA ALA A 331 -5.24 13.85 22.69
C ALA A 331 -4.25 13.04 21.85
N TRP A 332 -4.65 12.71 20.62
CA TRP A 332 -3.80 12.04 19.65
C TRP A 332 -2.60 12.91 19.25
N GLU A 333 -2.83 14.16 18.89
CA GLU A 333 -1.78 15.13 18.51
C GLU A 333 -0.78 15.38 19.65
N ILE A 334 -1.27 15.63 20.88
CA ILE A 334 -0.40 15.84 22.04
C ILE A 334 0.46 14.60 22.31
N THR A 335 -0.13 13.42 22.22
CA THR A 335 0.59 12.17 22.49
C THR A 335 1.69 11.92 21.45
N LEU A 336 1.45 12.22 20.17
CA LEU A 336 2.48 12.15 19.11
C LEU A 336 3.64 13.12 19.34
N ASN A 337 3.35 14.32 19.82
CA ASN A 337 4.35 15.35 20.14
C ASN A 337 5.02 15.15 21.51
N SER A 338 4.68 14.08 22.21
CA SER A 338 5.22 13.73 23.52
C SER A 338 6.17 12.54 23.47
N LYS A 339 6.80 12.23 24.61
CA LYS A 339 7.55 10.99 24.79
C LYS A 339 6.67 9.79 25.17
N GLY A 340 5.35 9.91 25.07
CA GLY A 340 4.38 8.89 25.44
C GLY A 340 4.61 7.56 24.73
N LEU A 341 4.64 7.58 23.40
CA LEU A 341 4.92 6.40 22.56
C LEU A 341 6.27 5.75 22.92
N GLN A 342 7.33 6.56 23.02
CA GLN A 342 8.67 6.06 23.33
C GLN A 342 8.74 5.40 24.71
N LYS A 343 8.11 6.00 25.74
CA LYS A 343 8.08 5.42 27.10
C LYS A 343 7.28 4.12 27.15
N THR A 344 6.15 4.03 26.45
CA THR A 344 5.39 2.77 26.35
C THR A 344 6.22 1.69 25.67
N LYS A 345 6.96 2.04 24.62
CA LYS A 345 7.88 1.13 23.92
C LYS A 345 9.02 0.66 24.82
N ASP A 346 9.61 1.57 25.60
CA ASP A 346 10.68 1.22 26.54
C ASP A 346 10.18 0.27 27.63
N LEU A 347 8.96 0.48 28.14
CA LEU A 347 8.33 -0.43 29.09
C LEU A 347 8.02 -1.80 28.46
N ALA A 348 7.49 -1.83 27.23
CA ALA A 348 7.26 -3.08 26.51
C ALA A 348 8.57 -3.86 26.31
N LYS A 349 9.65 -3.15 25.95
CA LYS A 349 11.00 -3.70 25.78
C LYS A 349 11.55 -4.29 27.07
N GLU A 350 11.37 -3.59 28.20
CA GLU A 350 11.73 -4.11 29.52
C GLU A 350 11.01 -5.43 29.82
N HIS A 351 9.69 -5.49 29.62
CA HIS A 351 8.93 -6.73 29.82
C HIS A 351 9.38 -7.85 28.87
N CYS A 352 9.62 -7.58 27.58
CA CYS A 352 10.15 -8.56 26.64
C CYS A 352 11.51 -9.11 27.08
N TYR A 353 12.41 -8.25 27.56
CA TYR A 353 13.73 -8.69 28.03
C TYR A 353 13.65 -9.48 29.31
N ASN A 354 12.81 -9.08 30.27
CA ASN A 354 12.60 -9.85 31.49
C ASN A 354 12.06 -11.26 31.18
N ALA A 355 11.07 -11.37 30.28
CA ALA A 355 10.59 -12.67 29.80
C ALA A 355 11.69 -13.48 29.09
N ALA A 356 12.46 -12.86 28.19
CA ALA A 356 13.54 -13.52 27.48
C ALA A 356 14.66 -14.01 28.42
N THR A 357 15.00 -13.24 29.45
CA THR A 357 15.98 -13.64 30.47
C THR A 357 15.50 -14.87 31.23
N LEU A 358 14.25 -14.87 31.72
CA LEU A 358 13.66 -16.03 32.39
C LEU A 358 13.65 -17.28 31.49
N ALA A 359 13.30 -17.12 30.22
CA ALA A 359 13.32 -18.22 29.25
C ALA A 359 14.73 -18.72 28.91
N SER A 360 15.74 -17.85 28.97
CA SER A 360 17.13 -18.23 28.66
C SER A 360 17.75 -19.16 29.71
N ASP A 361 17.19 -19.16 30.93
CA ASP A 361 17.58 -20.06 32.02
C ASP A 361 16.81 -21.40 31.97
N MET A 362 15.82 -21.54 31.06
CA MET A 362 15.09 -22.78 30.85
C MET A 362 15.88 -23.80 30.01
N PRO A 363 15.61 -25.12 30.14
CA PRO A 363 16.28 -26.12 29.34
C PRO A 363 15.93 -25.96 27.86
N ASN A 364 16.92 -26.19 27.00
CA ASN A 364 16.78 -25.95 25.56
C ASN A 364 16.74 -27.23 24.71
N GLY A 365 16.38 -28.38 25.30
CA GLY A 365 16.09 -29.58 24.50
C GLY A 365 14.90 -29.33 23.58
N ASN A 366 14.92 -29.88 22.36
CA ASN A 366 13.93 -29.58 21.32
C ASN A 366 13.77 -28.08 20.98
N ARG A 367 14.79 -27.25 21.28
CA ARG A 367 14.82 -25.79 21.05
C ARG A 367 13.74 -24.99 21.79
N VAL A 368 13.18 -25.52 22.88
CA VAL A 368 12.05 -24.85 23.57
C VAL A 368 12.45 -23.56 24.29
N GLY A 369 13.63 -23.53 24.93
CA GLY A 369 14.16 -22.31 25.56
C GLY A 369 14.40 -21.21 24.53
N ASP A 370 15.04 -21.54 23.40
CA ASP A 370 15.24 -20.60 22.30
C ASP A 370 13.90 -20.11 21.72
N ALA A 371 12.93 -20.99 21.51
CA ALA A 371 11.61 -20.61 21.00
C ALA A 371 10.87 -19.66 21.97
N LEU A 372 10.97 -19.87 23.29
CA LEU A 372 10.39 -18.97 24.29
C LEU A 372 11.08 -17.60 24.31
N VAL A 373 12.41 -17.56 24.13
CA VAL A 373 13.18 -16.31 23.97
C VAL A 373 12.77 -15.58 22.69
N GLU A 374 12.74 -16.29 21.56
CA GLU A 374 12.34 -15.74 20.26
C GLU A 374 10.90 -15.19 20.32
N LEU A 375 9.96 -15.90 20.94
CA LEU A 375 8.59 -15.44 21.13
C LEU A 375 8.50 -14.15 21.95
N ALA A 376 9.25 -14.05 23.04
CA ALA A 376 9.28 -12.85 23.87
C ALA A 376 9.84 -11.65 23.10
N LEU A 377 10.98 -11.82 22.42
CA LEU A 377 11.61 -10.74 21.66
C LEU A 377 10.80 -10.36 20.41
N SER A 378 10.13 -11.32 19.77
CA SER A 378 9.33 -11.07 18.57
C SER A 378 8.14 -10.14 18.81
N GLN A 379 7.72 -9.92 20.07
CA GLN A 379 6.68 -8.92 20.36
C GLN A 379 7.14 -7.51 19.95
N LEU A 380 8.43 -7.19 20.09
CA LEU A 380 9.00 -5.92 19.62
C LEU A 380 9.14 -5.87 18.10
N ASP A 381 9.18 -7.02 17.43
CA ASP A 381 9.19 -7.06 15.97
C ASP A 381 7.78 -6.96 15.39
N ARG A 382 6.71 -7.22 16.16
CA ARG A 382 5.32 -6.94 15.73
C ARG A 382 5.10 -5.45 15.52
N GLU A 383 5.69 -4.63 16.39
CA GLU A 383 5.84 -3.19 16.17
C GLU A 383 6.58 -2.95 14.86
N LYS A 384 7.80 -3.49 14.68
CA LYS A 384 8.56 -3.29 13.43
C LYS A 384 7.89 -3.88 12.19
N LEU A 385 7.02 -4.88 12.26
CA LEU A 385 6.34 -5.46 11.10
C LEU A 385 5.18 -4.57 10.63
N GLN A 386 4.60 -3.77 11.53
CA GLN A 386 3.58 -2.76 11.21
C GLN A 386 4.17 -1.34 11.08
N MET A 387 5.34 -1.07 11.69
CA MET A 387 6.13 0.17 11.54
C MET A 387 7.24 0.08 10.48
N SER A 388 7.60 -1.10 9.94
CA SER A 388 8.48 -1.22 8.76
C SER A 388 7.78 -0.78 7.47
N GLU A 389 6.50 -0.44 7.58
CA GLU A 389 5.76 0.38 6.65
C GLU A 389 5.34 1.71 7.32
N GLU A 390 6.22 2.37 8.09
CA GLU A 390 6.21 3.84 8.08
C GLU A 390 6.65 4.28 6.69
N LEU A 391 5.68 4.19 5.79
CA LEU A 391 5.77 4.66 4.43
C LEU A 391 5.73 6.16 4.53
N ARG A 392 6.91 6.78 4.58
CA ARG A 392 7.02 8.22 4.44
C ARG A 392 6.29 8.63 3.16
N ASN A 393 5.58 9.76 3.20
CA ASN A 393 4.99 10.30 2.00
C ASN A 393 6.07 10.46 0.92
N VAL A 394 5.72 10.10 -0.30
CA VAL A 394 6.49 10.43 -1.49
C VAL A 394 6.31 11.90 -1.76
N ARG A 395 7.42 12.65 -1.77
CA ARG A 395 7.44 14.05 -2.17
C ARG A 395 7.61 14.13 -3.67
N VAL A 396 6.51 14.44 -4.35
CA VAL A 396 6.43 14.51 -5.80
C VAL A 396 6.46 15.97 -6.22
N ALA A 397 7.40 16.32 -7.09
CA ALA A 397 7.33 17.56 -7.86
C ALA A 397 6.67 17.28 -9.20
N VAL A 398 5.75 18.14 -9.63
CA VAL A 398 5.09 18.06 -10.94
C VAL A 398 5.40 19.32 -11.72
N ALA A 399 5.99 19.16 -12.90
CA ALA A 399 6.24 20.25 -13.84
C ALA A 399 5.30 20.14 -15.05
N GLY A 400 4.88 21.30 -15.58
CA GLY A 400 4.18 21.39 -16.86
C GLY A 400 5.10 21.08 -18.04
N CYS A 401 4.99 21.83 -19.14
CA CYS A 401 5.89 21.66 -20.28
C CYS A 401 7.27 22.24 -19.99
N SER A 402 8.35 21.47 -20.13
CA SER A 402 9.71 21.93 -19.76
C SER A 402 10.37 22.84 -20.80
N HIS A 403 10.10 22.66 -22.10
CA HIS A 403 10.72 23.39 -23.22
C HIS A 403 12.26 23.42 -23.17
N GLY A 404 12.88 22.32 -22.71
CA GLY A 404 14.34 22.20 -22.58
C GLY A 404 14.97 22.99 -21.43
N GLU A 405 14.18 23.64 -20.57
CA GLU A 405 14.65 24.47 -19.44
C GLU A 405 14.87 23.64 -18.15
N MET A 406 15.54 22.50 -18.25
CA MET A 406 15.75 21.59 -17.10
C MET A 406 16.53 22.26 -15.97
N ASP A 407 17.54 23.06 -16.31
CA ASP A 407 18.36 23.76 -15.32
C ASP A 407 17.53 24.72 -14.48
N MET A 408 16.54 25.39 -15.08
CA MET A 408 15.61 26.26 -14.35
C MET A 408 14.69 25.45 -13.42
N ILE A 409 14.19 24.31 -13.90
CA ILE A 409 13.33 23.43 -13.08
C ILE A 409 14.12 22.88 -11.89
N TYR A 410 15.32 22.37 -12.11
CA TYR A 410 16.18 21.83 -11.05
C TYR A 410 16.64 22.90 -10.06
N GLY A 411 17.02 24.10 -10.53
CA GLY A 411 17.34 25.22 -9.65
C GLY A 411 16.15 25.64 -8.77
N THR A 412 14.95 25.70 -9.36
CA THR A 412 13.72 26.00 -8.59
C THR A 412 13.44 24.93 -7.53
N LEU A 413 13.66 23.65 -7.85
CA LEU A 413 13.51 22.57 -6.87
C LEU A 413 14.53 22.71 -5.74
N GLU A 414 15.79 22.97 -6.05
CA GLU A 414 16.85 23.16 -5.05
C GLU A 414 16.55 24.33 -4.10
N GLU A 415 16.04 25.46 -4.62
CA GLU A 415 15.56 26.58 -3.79
C GLU A 415 14.47 26.14 -2.81
N ILE A 416 13.45 25.42 -3.29
CA ILE A 416 12.35 24.90 -2.44
C ILE A 416 12.88 23.91 -1.40
N GLU A 417 13.79 23.01 -1.78
CA GLU A 417 14.39 22.04 -0.87
C GLU A 417 15.20 22.71 0.24
N ASN A 418 15.94 23.77 -0.10
CA ASN A 418 16.72 24.58 0.83
C ASN A 418 15.83 25.37 1.80
N GLU A 419 14.73 25.94 1.32
CA GLU A 419 13.76 26.66 2.16
C GLU A 419 12.99 25.73 3.12
N GLN A 420 12.56 24.56 2.63
CA GLN A 420 11.72 23.61 3.38
C GLN A 420 12.56 22.63 4.24
N GLY A 421 13.88 22.56 4.01
CA GLY A 421 14.78 21.61 4.66
C GLY A 421 14.47 20.14 4.33
N ARG A 422 13.88 19.88 3.16
CA ARG A 422 13.34 18.57 2.76
C ARG A 422 13.51 18.35 1.27
N LYS A 423 14.10 17.20 0.88
CA LYS A 423 14.29 16.81 -0.53
C LYS A 423 13.03 16.19 -1.14
N PHE A 424 12.85 16.42 -2.44
CA PHE A 424 11.89 15.72 -3.29
C PHE A 424 12.41 14.33 -3.66
N ASP A 425 11.49 13.40 -3.92
CA ASP A 425 11.81 12.01 -4.26
C ASP A 425 11.76 11.75 -5.77
N ILE A 426 10.86 12.43 -6.46
CA ILE A 426 10.63 12.26 -7.89
C ILE A 426 10.07 13.54 -8.52
N LEU A 427 10.52 13.85 -9.74
CA LEU A 427 9.99 14.90 -10.61
C LEU A 427 9.19 14.27 -11.76
N LEU A 428 7.94 14.68 -11.95
CA LEU A 428 7.06 14.27 -13.05
C LEU A 428 6.86 15.44 -14.03
N CYS A 429 7.30 15.30 -15.28
CA CYS A 429 7.13 16.31 -16.32
C CYS A 429 6.00 15.91 -17.30
N CYS A 430 5.02 16.80 -17.46
CA CYS A 430 3.75 16.48 -18.11
C CYS A 430 3.71 16.68 -19.64
N GLY A 431 4.86 16.92 -20.29
CA GLY A 431 4.94 17.05 -21.75
C GLY A 431 6.04 18.03 -22.20
N ASP A 432 6.19 18.22 -23.52
CA ASP A 432 7.23 19.03 -24.19
C ASP A 432 8.53 19.15 -23.38
N PHE A 433 9.18 18.02 -23.09
CA PHE A 433 10.44 17.94 -22.37
C PHE A 433 11.61 18.48 -23.21
N GLN A 434 11.58 18.20 -24.52
CA GLN A 434 12.57 18.58 -25.53
C GLN A 434 13.95 17.95 -25.30
N ALA A 435 13.97 16.62 -25.23
CA ALA A 435 15.21 15.84 -25.17
C ALA A 435 15.98 15.90 -26.51
N VAL A 436 16.81 16.93 -26.69
CA VAL A 436 17.62 17.18 -27.90
C VAL A 436 19.09 16.85 -27.64
N ARG A 437 19.65 15.85 -28.35
CA ARG A 437 21.03 15.39 -28.11
C ARG A 437 22.08 16.19 -28.87
N ASN A 438 21.72 16.71 -30.04
CA ASN A 438 22.60 17.42 -30.97
C ASN A 438 21.79 18.21 -32.02
N TYR A 439 22.49 18.96 -32.90
CA TYR A 439 21.85 19.77 -33.94
C TYR A 439 21.03 18.96 -34.96
N GLY A 440 21.34 17.68 -35.17
CA GLY A 440 20.60 16.81 -36.07
C GLY A 440 19.18 16.53 -35.56
N ASP A 441 19.01 16.42 -34.24
CA ASP A 441 17.71 16.18 -33.59
C ASP A 441 16.75 17.37 -33.74
N LEU A 442 17.27 18.60 -33.85
CA LEU A 442 16.44 19.81 -34.07
C LEU A 442 15.61 19.75 -35.37
N ARG A 443 16.07 18.98 -36.37
CA ARG A 443 15.33 18.79 -37.62
C ARG A 443 14.11 17.90 -37.46
N HIS A 444 14.06 17.12 -36.39
CA HIS A 444 12.94 16.24 -36.04
C HIS A 444 11.96 16.87 -35.05
N MET A 445 12.12 18.17 -34.77
CA MET A 445 11.19 18.91 -33.92
C MET A 445 10.18 19.67 -34.78
N HIS A 446 8.92 19.57 -34.41
CA HIS A 446 7.85 20.36 -35.02
C HIS A 446 7.68 21.71 -34.31
N VAL A 447 8.64 22.61 -34.47
CA VAL A 447 8.59 23.98 -33.93
C VAL A 447 9.07 25.00 -34.97
N PRO A 448 8.58 26.25 -34.93
CA PRO A 448 9.15 27.33 -35.73
C PRO A 448 10.66 27.46 -35.51
N GLU A 449 11.41 27.79 -36.56
CA GLU A 449 12.89 27.79 -36.55
C GLU A 449 13.50 28.63 -35.42
N LYS A 450 12.88 29.76 -35.08
CA LYS A 450 13.29 30.63 -33.96
C LYS A 450 13.24 29.97 -32.57
N TYR A 451 12.50 28.88 -32.43
CA TYR A 451 12.36 28.12 -31.18
C TYR A 451 13.15 26.80 -31.19
N LYS A 452 13.88 26.47 -32.27
CA LYS A 452 14.80 25.34 -32.29
C LYS A 452 16.10 25.71 -31.58
N SER A 453 16.22 25.24 -30.34
CA SER A 453 17.40 25.43 -29.50
C SER A 453 17.83 24.08 -28.92
N LEU A 454 19.14 23.89 -28.73
CA LEU A 454 19.68 22.72 -28.02
C LEU A 454 19.34 22.75 -26.53
N GLN A 455 19.14 23.96 -25.98
CA GLN A 455 19.00 24.19 -24.54
C GLN A 455 20.09 23.42 -23.76
N THR A 456 19.74 22.71 -22.68
CA THR A 456 20.76 22.05 -21.83
C THR A 456 20.66 20.52 -21.81
N PHE A 457 19.68 19.89 -22.48
CA PHE A 457 19.50 18.43 -22.41
C PHE A 457 20.72 17.65 -22.89
N TYR A 458 21.39 18.13 -23.94
CA TYR A 458 22.57 17.46 -24.50
C TYR A 458 23.71 17.27 -23.46
N LYS A 459 23.78 18.13 -22.43
CA LYS A 459 24.74 18.04 -21.33
C LYS A 459 24.42 16.89 -20.37
N TYR A 460 23.13 16.66 -20.09
CA TYR A 460 22.69 15.50 -19.32
C TYR A 460 22.86 14.20 -20.12
N TYR A 461 22.61 14.28 -21.43
CA TYR A 461 22.84 13.16 -22.33
C TYR A 461 24.32 12.76 -22.38
N SER A 462 25.23 13.73 -22.56
CA SER A 462 26.69 13.49 -22.65
C SER A 462 27.32 13.08 -21.32
N GLY A 463 26.69 13.39 -20.19
CA GLY A 463 27.23 13.19 -18.84
C GLY A 463 28.01 14.39 -18.29
N GLU A 464 28.05 15.53 -19.00
CA GLU A 464 28.57 16.80 -18.49
C GLU A 464 27.76 17.27 -17.26
N LYS A 465 26.46 16.96 -17.23
CA LYS A 465 25.58 17.18 -16.08
C LYS A 465 24.88 15.89 -15.67
N GLU A 466 24.54 15.76 -14.39
CA GLU A 466 23.68 14.70 -13.86
C GLU A 466 22.39 15.32 -13.30
N ALA A 467 21.24 14.68 -13.57
CA ALA A 467 19.99 15.15 -13.00
C ALA A 467 19.99 14.91 -11.47
N PRO A 468 19.72 15.96 -10.65
CA PRO A 468 19.84 15.89 -9.19
C PRO A 468 18.71 15.08 -8.54
N ILE A 469 17.63 14.83 -9.27
CA ILE A 469 16.46 14.08 -8.84
C ILE A 469 16.01 13.12 -9.94
N LEU A 470 15.47 11.97 -9.55
CA LEU A 470 14.82 11.05 -10.47
C LEU A 470 13.71 11.79 -11.23
N THR A 471 13.89 11.93 -12.54
CA THR A 471 13.00 12.68 -13.41
C THR A 471 12.30 11.72 -14.35
N VAL A 472 10.97 11.68 -14.31
CA VAL A 472 10.12 10.90 -15.22
C VAL A 472 9.32 11.87 -16.08
N PHE A 473 9.28 11.63 -17.39
CA PHE A 473 8.51 12.48 -18.30
C PHE A 473 7.75 11.70 -19.37
N ILE A 474 6.66 12.32 -19.82
CA ILE A 474 5.95 11.98 -21.06
C ILE A 474 6.29 13.01 -22.14
N GLY A 475 6.20 12.61 -23.41
CA GLY A 475 6.52 13.46 -24.55
C GLY A 475 5.35 14.31 -25.00
N GLY A 476 5.61 15.54 -25.44
CA GLY A 476 4.62 16.40 -26.09
C GLY A 476 4.73 16.43 -27.62
N ASN A 477 4.22 17.50 -28.23
CA ASN A 477 4.21 17.71 -29.68
C ASN A 477 5.42 18.53 -30.18
N HIS A 478 6.27 19.03 -29.29
CA HIS A 478 7.50 19.77 -29.61
C HIS A 478 8.77 18.98 -29.27
N GLU A 479 8.67 17.66 -29.11
CA GLU A 479 9.81 16.78 -28.88
C GLU A 479 10.71 16.63 -30.11
N SER A 480 11.93 16.14 -29.88
CA SER A 480 12.69 15.46 -30.93
C SER A 480 12.02 14.11 -31.24
N SER A 481 11.07 14.09 -32.17
CA SER A 481 10.31 12.89 -32.52
C SER A 481 11.23 11.74 -32.93
N GLY A 482 12.36 12.04 -33.56
CA GLY A 482 13.35 11.04 -33.94
C GLY A 482 13.96 10.31 -32.74
N PHE A 483 14.35 11.03 -31.68
CA PHE A 483 14.93 10.39 -30.49
C PHE A 483 13.86 9.66 -29.67
N MET A 484 12.68 10.26 -29.49
CA MET A 484 11.61 9.64 -28.69
C MET A 484 11.13 8.30 -29.27
N GLN A 485 11.15 8.15 -30.59
CA GLN A 485 10.81 6.88 -31.26
C GLN A 485 11.82 5.76 -31.02
N GLU A 486 13.03 6.07 -30.54
CA GLU A 486 13.99 5.03 -30.15
C GLU A 486 13.50 4.23 -28.91
N LEU A 487 12.53 4.74 -28.15
CA LEU A 487 12.07 4.21 -26.86
C LEU A 487 10.51 4.15 -26.76
N PRO A 488 9.81 3.41 -27.66
CA PRO A 488 8.34 3.41 -27.70
C PRO A 488 7.67 2.87 -26.43
N ASN A 489 8.35 1.97 -25.71
CA ASN A 489 7.89 1.39 -24.44
C ASN A 489 8.54 2.05 -23.20
N GLY A 490 9.22 3.18 -23.39
CA GLY A 490 9.96 3.89 -22.36
C GLY A 490 11.40 3.39 -22.16
N GLY A 491 12.20 4.18 -21.45
CA GLY A 491 13.60 3.91 -21.18
C GLY A 491 14.37 5.14 -20.68
N TRP A 492 15.60 4.93 -20.25
CA TRP A 492 16.48 6.00 -19.80
C TRP A 492 17.00 6.79 -20.99
N VAL A 493 16.79 8.11 -20.98
CA VAL A 493 17.31 9.04 -22.00
C VAL A 493 18.59 9.75 -21.55
N ALA A 494 18.85 9.74 -20.24
CA ALA A 494 20.08 10.14 -19.57
C ALA A 494 20.09 9.49 -18.17
N LYS A 495 21.21 9.61 -17.44
CA LYS A 495 21.26 9.14 -16.04
C LYS A 495 20.21 9.88 -15.20
N ASN A 496 19.42 9.15 -14.42
CA ASN A 496 18.28 9.64 -13.62
C ASN A 496 17.14 10.32 -14.40
N ILE A 497 17.10 10.24 -15.75
CA ILE A 497 16.00 10.78 -16.58
C ILE A 497 15.35 9.65 -17.39
N TYR A 498 14.09 9.34 -17.08
CA TYR A 498 13.31 8.25 -17.66
C TYR A 498 12.15 8.77 -18.52
N PHE A 499 12.12 8.36 -19.79
CA PHE A 499 11.01 8.62 -20.69
C PHE A 499 9.98 7.48 -20.62
N MET A 500 8.69 7.80 -20.54
CA MET A 500 7.64 6.78 -20.43
C MET A 500 7.28 6.10 -21.76
N GLY A 501 7.70 6.59 -22.93
CA GLY A 501 7.29 6.03 -24.22
C GLY A 501 5.93 6.55 -24.69
N HIS A 502 5.28 5.87 -25.64
CA HIS A 502 3.97 6.27 -26.17
C HIS A 502 2.87 6.19 -25.09
N SER A 503 2.82 5.05 -24.39
CA SER A 503 1.99 4.84 -23.20
C SER A 503 2.65 3.82 -22.29
N ASN A 504 2.60 4.02 -20.98
CA ASN A 504 3.25 3.11 -20.02
C ASN A 504 2.68 3.24 -18.61
N VAL A 505 2.90 2.22 -17.78
CA VAL A 505 2.67 2.27 -16.33
C VAL A 505 3.92 1.75 -15.61
N ILE A 506 4.42 2.55 -14.68
CA ILE A 506 5.55 2.21 -13.82
C ILE A 506 5.15 2.33 -12.35
N GLN A 507 5.95 1.74 -11.47
CA GLN A 507 5.78 1.88 -10.02
C GLN A 507 6.96 2.62 -9.38
N PHE A 508 6.66 3.46 -8.40
CA PHE A 508 7.65 4.15 -7.56
C PHE A 508 7.13 4.27 -6.12
N ALA A 509 7.86 3.74 -5.13
CA ALA A 509 7.40 3.61 -3.75
C ALA A 509 6.00 2.94 -3.65
N GLY A 510 5.73 2.02 -4.58
CA GLY A 510 4.46 1.32 -4.76
C GLY A 510 3.33 2.13 -5.39
N LEU A 511 3.52 3.42 -5.65
CA LEU A 511 2.57 4.23 -6.42
C LEU A 511 2.60 3.82 -7.89
N ARG A 512 1.43 3.59 -8.49
CA ARG A 512 1.29 3.28 -9.91
C ARG A 512 1.10 4.57 -10.71
N ILE A 513 2.06 4.87 -11.58
CA ILE A 513 2.13 6.09 -12.37
C ILE A 513 1.93 5.70 -13.84
N GLY A 514 0.80 6.12 -14.42
CA GLY A 514 0.49 5.96 -15.84
C GLY A 514 0.89 7.19 -16.64
N GLY A 515 1.32 6.99 -17.88
CA GLY A 515 1.70 8.07 -18.80
C GLY A 515 1.18 7.83 -20.21
N LEU A 516 0.73 8.91 -20.87
CA LEU A 516 0.31 8.93 -22.27
C LEU A 516 0.95 10.13 -22.97
N SER A 517 1.92 9.86 -23.85
CA SER A 517 2.65 10.88 -24.60
C SER A 517 1.87 11.33 -25.84
N GLY A 518 2.01 12.60 -26.20
CA GLY A 518 1.54 13.15 -27.46
C GLY A 518 0.20 13.87 -27.41
N ILE A 519 -0.31 14.20 -28.61
CA ILE A 519 -1.60 14.90 -28.80
C ILE A 519 -2.56 14.09 -29.67
N TYR A 520 -3.84 14.38 -29.57
CA TYR A 520 -4.86 13.73 -30.38
C TYR A 520 -4.99 14.32 -31.78
N LYS A 521 -5.05 13.43 -32.79
CA LYS A 521 -5.45 13.77 -34.15
C LYS A 521 -6.27 12.64 -34.75
N ASP A 522 -7.53 12.91 -35.09
CA ASP A 522 -8.47 11.90 -35.61
C ASP A 522 -7.92 11.12 -36.81
N GLN A 523 -7.26 11.81 -37.75
CA GLN A 523 -6.73 11.22 -38.98
C GLN A 523 -5.65 10.15 -38.74
N ASP A 524 -4.92 10.23 -37.63
CA ASP A 524 -3.83 9.31 -37.31
C ASP A 524 -4.16 8.38 -36.14
N TYR A 525 -5.20 8.71 -35.35
CA TYR A 525 -5.59 7.94 -34.17
C TYR A 525 -5.81 6.45 -34.44
N ARG A 526 -6.34 6.08 -35.61
CA ARG A 526 -6.59 4.67 -35.98
C ARG A 526 -5.42 4.01 -36.73
N LYS A 527 -4.30 4.70 -36.96
CA LYS A 527 -3.15 4.15 -37.68
C LYS A 527 -2.20 3.40 -36.74
N GLY A 528 -1.26 2.66 -37.30
CA GLY A 528 -0.09 2.20 -36.57
C GLY A 528 0.94 3.31 -36.36
N HIS A 529 1.89 3.08 -35.46
CA HIS A 529 3.10 3.91 -35.33
C HIS A 529 4.08 3.49 -36.43
N CYS A 530 4.15 4.26 -37.50
CA CYS A 530 4.83 3.91 -38.75
C CYS A 530 6.01 4.84 -39.09
N GLU A 531 6.17 5.90 -38.31
CA GLU A 531 7.08 6.99 -38.58
C GLU A 531 8.46 6.67 -38.01
N ARG A 532 9.52 7.05 -38.73
CA ARG A 532 10.89 7.09 -38.20
C ARG A 532 11.80 8.01 -39.01
N PRO A 533 12.92 8.48 -38.44
CA PRO A 533 13.99 9.10 -39.20
C PRO A 533 14.58 8.19 -40.30
N PRO A 534 15.05 8.78 -41.41
CA PRO A 534 14.81 10.15 -41.84
C PRO A 534 13.34 10.28 -42.27
N PHE A 535 12.65 11.29 -41.73
CA PHE A 535 11.26 11.52 -42.09
C PHE A 535 11.16 11.94 -43.56
N ASP A 536 10.30 11.26 -44.32
CA ASP A 536 10.05 11.48 -45.75
C ASP A 536 9.40 12.85 -46.03
N HIS A 537 8.72 13.42 -45.05
CA HIS A 537 8.07 14.73 -45.10
C HIS A 537 7.76 15.25 -43.70
N ASN A 538 7.47 16.55 -43.57
CA ASN A 538 7.12 17.17 -42.29
C ASN A 538 5.87 16.54 -41.63
N GLY A 539 4.96 15.98 -42.44
CA GLY A 539 3.78 15.26 -41.95
C GLY A 539 4.14 14.02 -41.10
N ALA A 540 5.22 13.32 -41.42
CA ALA A 540 5.67 12.16 -40.63
C ALA A 540 6.28 12.56 -39.29
N VAL A 541 6.97 13.72 -39.21
CA VAL A 541 7.42 14.28 -37.92
C VAL A 541 6.22 14.58 -37.02
N ILE A 542 5.16 15.16 -37.60
CA ILE A 542 3.93 15.50 -36.88
C ILE A 542 3.20 14.24 -36.40
N SER A 543 3.03 13.26 -37.29
CA SER A 543 2.30 12.03 -36.97
C SER A 543 2.98 11.19 -35.89
N ALA A 544 4.31 11.29 -35.74
CA ALA A 544 5.11 10.52 -34.77
C ALA A 544 4.73 10.77 -33.29
N TYR A 545 4.22 11.94 -32.95
CA TYR A 545 3.78 12.27 -31.59
C TYR A 545 2.25 12.23 -31.41
N HIS A 546 1.51 11.77 -32.41
CA HIS A 546 0.06 11.64 -32.28
C HIS A 546 -0.31 10.36 -31.54
N VAL A 547 -1.19 10.47 -30.54
CA VAL A 547 -1.72 9.32 -29.78
C VAL A 547 -2.43 8.34 -30.72
N ARG A 548 -2.25 7.03 -30.51
CA ARG A 548 -2.98 5.97 -31.24
C ARG A 548 -4.06 5.31 -30.39
N ASN A 549 -5.02 4.71 -31.05
CA ASN A 549 -6.10 3.98 -30.42
C ASN A 549 -5.62 2.74 -29.67
N VAL A 550 -4.51 2.11 -30.09
CA VAL A 550 -3.89 1.00 -29.37
C VAL A 550 -3.32 1.43 -28.01
N ASP A 551 -2.74 2.63 -27.93
CA ASP A 551 -2.17 3.19 -26.69
C ASP A 551 -3.28 3.42 -25.67
N VAL A 552 -4.37 4.07 -26.08
CA VAL A 552 -5.56 4.31 -25.25
C VAL A 552 -6.30 3.01 -24.91
N PHE A 553 -6.37 2.07 -25.85
CA PHE A 553 -7.00 0.77 -25.63
C PHE A 553 -6.29 0.00 -24.52
N ARG A 554 -4.96 -0.08 -24.56
CA ARG A 554 -4.17 -0.73 -23.51
C ARG A 554 -4.39 -0.09 -22.14
N MET A 555 -4.37 1.23 -22.06
CA MET A 555 -4.63 1.95 -20.80
C MET A 555 -6.04 1.67 -20.25
N ASN A 556 -7.07 1.66 -21.10
CA ASN A 556 -8.44 1.33 -20.68
C ASN A 556 -8.60 -0.10 -20.17
N ASN A 557 -7.73 -1.04 -20.58
CA ASN A 557 -7.76 -2.42 -20.09
C ASN A 557 -7.12 -2.58 -18.70
N LEU A 558 -6.62 -1.50 -18.08
CA LEU A 558 -6.21 -1.50 -16.66
C LEU A 558 -7.40 -1.59 -15.69
N THR A 559 -8.64 -1.45 -16.19
CA THR A 559 -9.88 -1.53 -15.40
C THR A 559 -10.95 -2.28 -16.20
N SER A 560 -11.38 -3.48 -15.76
CA SER A 560 -12.36 -4.27 -16.53
C SER A 560 -13.79 -4.29 -16.05
N ASP A 561 -14.13 -3.86 -14.83
CA ASP A 561 -15.47 -4.18 -14.33
C ASP A 561 -16.08 -3.12 -13.43
N SER A 562 -17.29 -2.70 -13.80
CA SER A 562 -18.21 -1.91 -12.98
C SER A 562 -18.72 -2.66 -11.74
N THR A 563 -18.38 -3.94 -11.58
CA THR A 563 -18.97 -4.83 -10.55
C THR A 563 -17.99 -5.46 -9.55
N GLN A 564 -16.68 -5.15 -9.56
CA GLN A 564 -15.73 -5.80 -8.66
C GLN A 564 -15.27 -4.97 -7.45
N THR A 565 -15.43 -5.59 -6.29
CA THR A 565 -15.14 -5.18 -4.91
C THR A 565 -13.66 -5.12 -4.54
N HIS A 566 -12.73 -5.38 -5.47
CA HIS A 566 -11.28 -5.34 -5.22
C HIS A 566 -10.62 -4.10 -5.87
N ARG A 567 -10.63 -3.00 -5.12
CA ARG A 567 -10.00 -1.70 -5.46
C ARG A 567 -8.46 -1.69 -5.37
N SER A 568 -7.81 -2.84 -5.23
CA SER A 568 -6.36 -2.93 -4.97
C SER A 568 -5.47 -2.58 -6.15
N ASN A 569 -6.02 -2.38 -7.35
CA ASN A 569 -5.27 -2.21 -8.60
C ASN A 569 -5.62 -0.94 -9.40
N ALA A 570 -6.05 0.15 -8.75
CA ALA A 570 -6.29 1.44 -9.42
C ALA A 570 -4.96 2.22 -9.66
N LEU A 571 -4.90 3.05 -10.70
CA LEU A 571 -3.78 3.97 -10.92
C LEU A 571 -3.81 5.11 -9.88
N ASP A 572 -2.64 5.52 -9.38
CA ASP A 572 -2.54 6.62 -8.43
C ASP A 572 -2.40 7.97 -9.13
N VAL A 573 -1.50 8.01 -10.13
CA VAL A 573 -1.18 9.20 -10.91
C VAL A 573 -1.31 8.87 -12.40
N MET A 574 -1.95 9.74 -13.15
CA MET A 574 -1.98 9.70 -14.62
C MET A 574 -1.37 10.97 -15.19
N LEU A 575 -0.44 10.83 -16.14
CA LEU A 575 0.16 11.93 -16.90
C LEU A 575 -0.36 11.90 -18.34
N SER A 576 -0.78 13.04 -18.88
CA SER A 576 -1.08 13.20 -20.30
C SER A 576 -0.66 14.59 -20.81
N HIS A 577 -0.05 14.69 -21.99
CA HIS A 577 0.30 16.03 -22.50
C HIS A 577 -0.97 16.81 -22.85
N ASP A 578 -1.85 16.21 -23.65
CA ASP A 578 -3.19 16.75 -23.93
C ASP A 578 -4.12 16.67 -22.71
N TRP A 579 -5.04 17.63 -22.62
CA TRP A 579 -6.10 17.61 -21.60
C TRP A 579 -7.20 16.60 -21.97
N PRO A 580 -7.90 15.99 -21.00
CA PRO A 580 -9.17 15.31 -21.27
C PRO A 580 -10.20 16.28 -21.84
N ALA A 581 -10.82 15.93 -22.96
CA ALA A 581 -11.85 16.78 -23.55
C ALA A 581 -13.07 16.90 -22.61
N GLY A 582 -13.51 18.14 -22.37
CA GLY A 582 -14.58 18.45 -21.42
C GLY A 582 -14.14 18.61 -19.96
N ILE A 583 -12.84 18.49 -19.65
CA ILE A 583 -12.36 18.69 -18.26
C ILE A 583 -12.66 20.09 -17.71
N THR A 584 -12.84 21.06 -18.60
CA THR A 584 -13.23 22.43 -18.27
C THR A 584 -14.54 22.48 -17.49
N ASP A 585 -15.48 21.57 -17.75
CA ASP A 585 -16.79 21.51 -17.10
C ASP A 585 -16.70 21.19 -15.59
N HIS A 586 -15.52 20.80 -15.12
CA HIS A 586 -15.23 20.39 -13.76
C HIS A 586 -14.35 21.40 -12.98
N GLY A 587 -14.10 22.60 -13.54
CA GLY A 587 -13.27 23.64 -12.92
C GLY A 587 -13.75 25.07 -13.22
N ASP A 588 -12.92 26.08 -12.91
CA ASP A 588 -13.25 27.50 -13.12
C ASP A 588 -13.04 27.94 -14.58
N VAL A 589 -14.03 27.64 -15.45
CA VAL A 589 -14.00 28.02 -16.86
C VAL A 589 -13.97 29.53 -17.05
N GLU A 590 -14.67 30.29 -16.21
CA GLU A 590 -14.67 31.75 -16.30
C GLU A 590 -13.28 32.33 -15.99
N GLY A 591 -12.59 31.76 -14.99
CA GLY A 591 -11.17 32.01 -14.72
C GLY A 591 -10.27 31.68 -15.90
N LEU A 592 -10.44 30.50 -16.50
CA LEU A 592 -9.67 30.07 -17.67
C LEU A 592 -9.87 31.02 -18.86
N LEU A 593 -11.11 31.38 -19.18
CA LEU A 593 -11.44 32.27 -20.30
C LEU A 593 -10.99 33.71 -20.08
N ARG A 594 -10.87 34.16 -18.82
CA ARG A 594 -10.23 35.45 -18.51
C ARG A 594 -8.75 35.47 -18.90
N ILE A 595 -8.05 34.34 -18.76
CA ILE A 595 -6.62 34.20 -19.07
C ILE A 595 -6.42 33.86 -20.56
N LYS A 596 -7.29 33.02 -21.13
CA LYS A 596 -7.24 32.51 -22.51
C LYS A 596 -8.61 32.65 -23.20
N PRO A 597 -9.02 33.87 -23.60
CA PRO A 597 -10.35 34.10 -24.19
C PRO A 597 -10.63 33.26 -25.45
N TYR A 598 -9.59 32.99 -26.23
CA TYR A 598 -9.67 32.25 -27.49
C TYR A 598 -10.07 30.77 -27.32
N PHE A 599 -10.01 30.21 -26.10
CA PHE A 599 -10.48 28.85 -25.84
C PHE A 599 -12.00 28.73 -25.83
N SER A 600 -12.75 29.84 -25.79
CA SER A 600 -14.21 29.84 -25.76
C SER A 600 -14.81 28.97 -26.89
N ASP A 601 -14.35 29.16 -28.13
CA ASP A 601 -14.89 28.42 -29.27
C ASP A 601 -14.52 26.95 -29.24
N ASP A 602 -13.30 26.61 -28.81
CA ASP A 602 -12.83 25.23 -28.72
C ASP A 602 -13.52 24.46 -27.58
N ILE A 603 -13.82 25.14 -26.46
CA ILE A 603 -14.60 24.57 -25.34
C ILE A 603 -16.05 24.34 -25.78
N ASN A 604 -16.71 25.36 -26.34
CA ASN A 604 -18.11 25.27 -26.76
C ASN A 604 -18.35 24.24 -27.87
N SER A 605 -17.34 24.00 -28.72
CA SER A 605 -17.40 22.99 -29.79
C SER A 605 -16.85 21.62 -29.37
N GLY A 606 -16.41 21.45 -28.12
CA GLY A 606 -15.84 20.19 -27.62
C GLY A 606 -14.54 19.77 -28.31
N ARG A 607 -13.82 20.71 -28.94
CA ARG A 607 -12.57 20.48 -29.67
C ARG A 607 -11.33 20.63 -28.80
N LEU A 608 -11.46 21.15 -27.58
CA LEU A 608 -10.34 21.31 -26.66
C LEU A 608 -9.97 19.97 -26.01
N GLY A 609 -8.74 19.51 -26.24
CA GLY A 609 -8.19 18.29 -25.63
C GLY A 609 -8.49 17.01 -26.42
N ASN A 610 -8.22 15.88 -25.77
CA ASN A 610 -8.34 14.55 -26.36
C ASN A 610 -9.72 13.93 -25.99
N PRO A 611 -10.56 13.58 -26.98
CA PRO A 611 -11.90 13.05 -26.74
C PRO A 611 -11.92 11.65 -26.13
N HIS A 612 -10.80 10.92 -26.18
CA HIS A 612 -10.72 9.54 -25.67
C HIS A 612 -10.19 9.46 -24.24
N THR A 613 -9.51 10.49 -23.73
CA THR A 613 -8.92 10.48 -22.38
C THR A 613 -9.92 10.84 -21.29
N MET A 614 -11.03 11.52 -21.60
CA MET A 614 -12.10 11.76 -20.60
C MET A 614 -12.83 10.47 -20.23
N LYS A 615 -13.10 9.60 -21.22
CA LYS A 615 -13.61 8.25 -20.95
C LYS A 615 -12.60 7.47 -20.09
N MET A 616 -11.32 7.53 -20.45
CA MET A 616 -10.25 6.90 -19.68
C MET A 616 -10.20 7.42 -18.23
N LEU A 617 -10.41 8.71 -18.00
CA LEU A 617 -10.49 9.30 -16.65
C LEU A 617 -11.63 8.71 -15.82
N TYR A 618 -12.82 8.52 -16.42
CA TYR A 618 -13.97 7.91 -15.74
C TYR A 618 -13.85 6.41 -15.50
N ASP A 619 -13.14 5.71 -16.39
CA ASP A 619 -12.92 4.27 -16.30
C ASP A 619 -11.80 3.95 -15.28
N ILE A 620 -10.65 4.61 -15.40
CA ILE A 620 -9.46 4.38 -14.58
C ILE A 620 -9.60 5.01 -13.18
N ARG A 621 -10.22 6.19 -13.09
CA ARG A 621 -10.43 6.95 -11.84
C ARG A 621 -9.16 7.18 -11.02
N PRO A 622 -8.07 7.72 -11.60
CA PRO A 622 -6.85 7.93 -10.85
C PRO A 622 -7.06 8.98 -9.74
N SER A 623 -6.26 8.92 -8.67
CA SER A 623 -6.32 9.93 -7.60
C SER A 623 -5.91 11.31 -8.11
N PHE A 624 -4.90 11.33 -8.98
CA PHE A 624 -4.38 12.55 -9.61
C PHE A 624 -4.27 12.37 -11.13
N TRP A 625 -4.64 13.42 -11.86
CA TRP A 625 -4.41 13.54 -13.30
C TRP A 625 -3.65 14.83 -13.58
N PHE A 626 -2.43 14.73 -14.09
CA PHE A 626 -1.62 15.87 -14.46
C PHE A 626 -1.53 16.00 -15.97
N ALA A 627 -1.70 17.24 -16.47
CA ALA A 627 -1.61 17.52 -17.89
C ALA A 627 -0.84 18.80 -18.21
N ALA A 628 -0.49 18.97 -19.49
CA ALA A 628 0.22 20.13 -19.97
C ALA A 628 -0.39 20.68 -21.27
N HIS A 629 0.42 20.96 -22.29
CA HIS A 629 0.05 21.47 -23.62
C HIS A 629 -0.53 22.89 -23.69
N LEU A 630 -1.57 23.24 -22.92
CA LEU A 630 -2.25 24.53 -23.03
C LEU A 630 -1.52 25.70 -22.34
N HIS A 631 -0.43 25.40 -21.63
CA HIS A 631 0.44 26.38 -20.95
C HIS A 631 -0.36 27.34 -20.06
N CYS A 632 -1.11 26.78 -19.12
CA CYS A 632 -1.81 27.51 -18.07
C CYS A 632 -2.12 26.59 -16.89
N LYS A 633 -2.18 27.17 -15.67
CA LYS A 633 -2.69 26.46 -14.50
C LYS A 633 -4.20 26.36 -14.57
N PHE A 634 -4.72 25.15 -14.48
CA PHE A 634 -6.14 24.87 -14.37
C PHE A 634 -6.34 23.68 -13.47
N ALA A 635 -7.16 23.86 -12.44
CA ALA A 635 -7.50 22.80 -11.49
C ALA A 635 -8.97 22.44 -11.66
N ALA A 636 -9.26 21.14 -11.63
CA ALA A 636 -10.62 20.61 -11.72
C ALA A 636 -10.77 19.39 -10.81
N ILE A 637 -12.00 19.17 -10.34
CA ILE A 637 -12.35 18.00 -9.52
C ILE A 637 -13.41 17.20 -10.27
N VAL A 638 -13.05 16.00 -10.71
CA VAL A 638 -13.98 15.10 -11.38
C VAL A 638 -14.56 14.13 -10.35
N THR A 639 -15.86 14.27 -10.08
CA THR A 639 -16.61 13.37 -9.22
C THR A 639 -17.05 12.13 -9.97
N HIS A 640 -16.84 10.96 -9.38
CA HIS A 640 -17.26 9.68 -9.95
C HIS A 640 -18.57 9.22 -9.33
N LYS A 641 -19.51 8.74 -10.16
CA LYS A 641 -20.81 8.24 -9.69
C LYS A 641 -20.65 6.92 -8.95
N LYS A 642 -21.48 6.72 -7.93
CA LYS A 642 -21.60 5.47 -7.17
C LYS A 642 -22.26 4.41 -8.07
N GLY A 643 -21.68 3.22 -8.19
CA GLY A 643 -22.34 2.07 -8.83
C GLY A 643 -23.55 1.61 -8.00
N GLN A 644 -24.53 0.93 -8.63
CA GLN A 644 -25.71 0.41 -7.92
C GLN A 644 -25.34 -0.53 -6.75
N ASP A 645 -24.18 -1.20 -6.82
CA ASP A 645 -23.69 -2.16 -5.82
C ASP A 645 -22.50 -1.65 -4.97
N ASP A 646 -22.06 -0.40 -5.13
CA ASP A 646 -20.95 0.15 -4.32
C ASP A 646 -21.45 0.52 -2.91
N GLU A 647 -20.76 0.11 -1.83
CA GLU A 647 -21.10 0.61 -0.48
C GLU A 647 -20.67 2.07 -0.26
N LYS A 648 -19.56 2.50 -0.89
CA LYS A 648 -18.95 3.84 -0.72
C LYS A 648 -18.80 4.59 -2.04
N THR A 649 -19.12 5.88 -2.04
CA THR A 649 -18.85 6.80 -3.16
C THR A 649 -17.35 6.77 -3.52
N PRO A 650 -16.98 6.66 -4.81
CA PRO A 650 -15.57 6.68 -5.20
C PRO A 650 -14.93 8.04 -4.88
N ASN A 651 -13.63 8.03 -4.56
CA ASN A 651 -12.87 9.28 -4.37
C ASN A 651 -12.81 10.05 -5.68
N PRO A 652 -12.91 11.39 -5.67
CA PRO A 652 -12.81 12.20 -6.88
C PRO A 652 -11.39 12.20 -7.45
N THR A 653 -11.27 12.35 -8.77
CA THR A 653 -9.99 12.60 -9.44
C THR A 653 -9.65 14.08 -9.37
N ARG A 654 -8.45 14.41 -8.89
CA ARG A 654 -7.92 15.77 -8.89
C ARG A 654 -7.13 16.01 -10.18
N PHE A 655 -7.67 16.85 -11.05
CA PHE A 655 -7.00 17.26 -12.28
C PHE A 655 -6.23 18.56 -12.03
N LEU A 656 -4.99 18.61 -12.53
CA LEU A 656 -4.17 19.82 -12.53
C LEU A 656 -3.37 19.92 -13.83
N SER A 657 -3.51 21.04 -14.54
CA SER A 657 -2.56 21.44 -15.58
C SER A 657 -1.63 22.52 -15.07
N LEU A 658 -0.44 22.62 -15.66
CA LEU A 658 0.57 23.62 -15.30
C LEU A 658 1.07 24.38 -16.54
N ASP A 659 1.67 25.55 -16.30
CA ASP A 659 2.32 26.36 -17.33
C ASP A 659 3.75 25.84 -17.62
N LYS A 660 4.51 26.55 -18.44
CA LYS A 660 5.92 26.30 -18.75
C LYS A 660 6.84 27.33 -18.07
N PRO A 661 8.11 26.97 -17.80
CA PRO A 661 9.12 27.94 -17.36
C PRO A 661 9.35 29.01 -18.44
N LEU A 662 9.53 30.26 -18.01
CA LEU A 662 9.96 31.36 -18.87
C LEU A 662 10.93 32.27 -18.13
N VAL A 663 12.07 32.56 -18.76
CA VAL A 663 13.05 33.54 -18.26
C VAL A 663 12.38 34.92 -18.11
N GLY A 664 12.42 35.47 -16.89
CA GLY A 664 11.93 36.82 -16.57
C GLY A 664 10.44 36.96 -16.21
N ALA A 665 9.66 35.87 -16.22
CA ALA A 665 8.23 35.90 -15.89
C ALA A 665 7.96 35.54 -14.41
N ARG A 666 7.94 36.55 -13.51
CA ARG A 666 7.73 36.47 -12.04
C ARG A 666 6.49 35.69 -11.53
N ARG A 667 5.62 35.14 -12.39
CA ARG A 667 4.26 34.68 -12.00
C ARG A 667 3.74 33.42 -12.71
N ARG A 668 4.58 32.65 -13.40
CA ARG A 668 4.09 31.41 -14.05
C ARG A 668 4.06 30.25 -13.06
N GLN A 669 2.92 29.58 -12.99
CA GLN A 669 2.70 28.40 -12.16
C GLN A 669 3.05 27.14 -12.98
N PHE A 670 4.34 26.90 -13.15
CA PHE A 670 4.86 25.79 -13.96
C PHE A 670 5.26 24.55 -13.13
N LEU A 671 5.34 24.69 -11.81
CA LEU A 671 5.77 23.66 -10.86
C LEU A 671 4.76 23.55 -9.70
N GLN A 672 4.50 22.33 -9.24
CA GLN A 672 3.67 22.04 -8.06
C GLN A 672 4.34 20.96 -7.20
N ALA A 673 4.46 21.20 -5.90
CA ALA A 673 4.89 20.21 -4.92
C ALA A 673 3.70 19.47 -4.31
N LEU A 674 3.83 18.16 -4.11
CA LEU A 674 2.81 17.28 -3.56
C LEU A 674 3.43 16.25 -2.61
N GLU A 675 2.68 15.86 -1.58
CA GLU A 675 2.99 14.70 -0.75
C GLU A 675 1.92 13.62 -0.97
N ILE A 676 2.33 12.45 -1.44
CA ILE A 676 1.44 11.31 -1.70
C ILE A 676 1.85 10.15 -0.78
N PRO A 677 0.93 9.53 -0.02
CA PRO A 677 1.27 8.39 0.83
C PRO A 677 1.93 7.27 0.02
N ALA A 678 3.15 6.85 0.42
CA ALA A 678 3.81 5.72 -0.22
C ALA A 678 3.03 4.43 0.08
N LYS A 679 3.15 3.43 -0.81
CA LYS A 679 2.56 2.09 -0.66
C LYS A 679 3.60 1.01 -0.34
N ASN A 680 4.88 1.28 -0.59
CA ASN A 680 6.02 0.50 -0.12
C ASN A 680 7.29 1.38 -0.03
N ASN A 681 8.35 0.88 0.59
CA ASN A 681 9.61 1.63 0.80
C ASN A 681 10.63 1.51 -0.35
N ARG A 682 10.19 1.21 -1.58
CA ARG A 682 11.06 1.05 -2.77
C ARG A 682 11.13 2.35 -3.58
N PHE A 683 12.06 3.23 -3.23
CA PHE A 683 12.28 4.52 -3.91
C PHE A 683 13.15 4.36 -5.17
N TYR A 684 12.70 3.50 -6.08
CA TYR A 684 13.28 3.31 -7.41
C TYR A 684 12.18 2.87 -8.38
N LEU A 685 12.43 2.99 -9.69
CA LEU A 685 11.43 2.61 -10.70
C LEU A 685 11.32 1.09 -10.82
N GLU A 686 10.09 0.59 -10.81
CA GLU A 686 9.75 -0.80 -11.08
C GLU A 686 8.76 -0.90 -12.24
N TYR A 687 8.82 -1.99 -12.99
CA TYR A 687 7.80 -2.31 -13.99
C TYR A 687 6.47 -2.66 -13.31
N ASP A 688 5.36 -2.22 -13.90
CA ASP A 688 4.03 -2.60 -13.44
C ASP A 688 3.60 -3.96 -14.02
N PRO A 689 3.32 -4.99 -13.19
CA PRO A 689 3.00 -6.33 -13.68
C PRO A 689 1.75 -6.37 -14.56
N ALA A 690 0.68 -5.66 -14.18
CA ALA A 690 -0.57 -5.65 -14.93
C ALA A 690 -0.39 -5.01 -16.31
N TRP A 691 0.35 -3.90 -16.38
CA TRP A 691 0.68 -3.25 -17.64
C TRP A 691 1.54 -4.14 -18.55
N LEU A 692 2.56 -4.81 -18.00
CA LEU A 692 3.37 -5.75 -18.79
C LEU A 692 2.53 -6.89 -19.35
N THR A 693 1.58 -7.41 -18.58
CA THR A 693 0.66 -8.45 -19.04
C THR A 693 -0.25 -7.94 -20.15
N ILE A 694 -0.77 -6.71 -20.05
CA ILE A 694 -1.55 -6.07 -21.12
C ILE A 694 -0.70 -5.90 -22.38
N LEU A 695 0.53 -5.41 -22.27
CA LEU A 695 1.45 -5.30 -23.42
C LEU A 695 1.68 -6.65 -24.09
N ARG A 696 1.94 -7.69 -23.30
CA ARG A 696 2.19 -9.06 -23.79
C ARG A 696 0.98 -9.66 -24.48
N THR A 697 -0.20 -9.55 -23.88
CA THR A 697 -1.44 -10.14 -24.42
C THR A 697 -2.00 -9.36 -25.61
N THR A 698 -1.70 -8.06 -25.71
CA THR A 698 -2.11 -7.20 -26.83
C THR A 698 -1.01 -6.97 -27.88
N ASP A 699 0.06 -7.76 -27.88
CA ASP A 699 1.18 -7.59 -28.81
C ASP A 699 0.75 -7.69 -30.28
N HIS A 700 -0.16 -8.62 -30.60
CA HIS A 700 -0.76 -8.81 -31.92
C HIS A 700 -1.56 -7.58 -32.45
N LEU A 701 -1.89 -6.63 -31.57
CA LEU A 701 -2.54 -5.36 -31.94
C LEU A 701 -1.52 -4.28 -32.35
N THR A 702 -0.24 -4.44 -31.99
CA THR A 702 0.85 -3.57 -32.42
C THR A 702 0.91 -3.53 -33.96
N SER A 703 0.97 -2.34 -34.55
CA SER A 703 1.02 -2.17 -36.00
C SER A 703 1.92 -1.01 -36.38
N ILE A 704 2.63 -1.18 -37.49
CA ILE A 704 3.44 -0.14 -38.15
C ILE A 704 2.83 0.29 -39.49
N SER A 705 1.56 -0.04 -39.73
CA SER A 705 0.87 0.28 -40.98
C SER A 705 0.22 1.67 -40.95
N ARG A 706 0.21 2.35 -42.10
CA ARG A 706 -0.55 3.60 -42.31
C ARG A 706 -2.06 3.35 -42.47
N THR A 707 -2.49 2.10 -42.58
CA THR A 707 -3.91 1.72 -42.72
C THR A 707 -4.65 1.85 -41.41
N GLN A 708 -5.88 2.37 -41.45
CA GLN A 708 -6.73 2.44 -40.25
C GLN A 708 -7.08 1.04 -39.75
N ARG A 709 -6.92 0.81 -38.44
CA ARG A 709 -7.24 -0.42 -37.72
C ARG A 709 -8.16 -0.10 -36.54
N TYR A 710 -9.19 -0.92 -36.36
CA TYR A 710 -10.09 -0.82 -35.21
C TYR A 710 -9.62 -1.75 -34.09
N MET A 711 -9.80 -1.32 -32.85
CA MET A 711 -9.51 -2.15 -31.68
C MET A 711 -10.71 -3.07 -31.39
N PRO A 712 -10.48 -4.25 -30.79
CA PRO A 712 -11.55 -5.19 -30.46
C PRO A 712 -12.59 -4.56 -29.54
N THR A 713 -13.86 -4.93 -29.70
CA THR A 713 -14.97 -4.44 -28.85
C THR A 713 -15.85 -5.59 -28.40
N SER A 714 -16.77 -5.37 -27.46
CA SER A 714 -17.73 -6.39 -27.02
C SER A 714 -18.63 -6.94 -28.15
N ARG A 715 -18.62 -6.30 -29.33
CA ARG A 715 -19.33 -6.75 -30.53
C ARG A 715 -18.47 -7.60 -31.47
N SER A 716 -17.17 -7.75 -31.19
CA SER A 716 -16.28 -8.65 -31.93
C SER A 716 -16.63 -10.10 -31.62
N VAL A 717 -16.98 -10.89 -32.64
CA VAL A 717 -17.52 -12.26 -32.47
C VAL A 717 -16.41 -13.30 -32.20
N ASP A 718 -15.20 -13.05 -32.69
CA ASP A 718 -14.08 -14.02 -32.67
C ASP A 718 -12.79 -13.47 -32.01
N GLU A 719 -12.86 -12.33 -31.32
CA GLU A 719 -11.67 -11.66 -30.76
C GLU A 719 -11.90 -11.21 -29.31
N ARG A 720 -10.94 -11.51 -28.42
CA ARG A 720 -10.97 -11.03 -27.03
C ARG A 720 -11.03 -9.50 -27.04
N SER A 721 -12.00 -8.93 -26.32
CA SER A 721 -12.19 -7.48 -26.24
C SER A 721 -11.84 -6.87 -24.88
N ASN A 722 -11.75 -7.71 -23.85
CA ASN A 722 -11.30 -7.32 -22.52
C ASN A 722 -9.98 -8.04 -22.20
N PHE A 723 -8.90 -7.27 -22.12
CA PHE A 723 -7.54 -7.70 -21.82
C PHE A 723 -7.11 -7.33 -20.41
N PHE A 724 -8.05 -7.04 -19.50
CA PHE A 724 -7.68 -6.94 -18.10
C PHE A 724 -7.06 -8.26 -17.65
N PRO A 725 -5.87 -8.19 -17.03
CA PRO A 725 -5.05 -9.35 -16.81
C PRO A 725 -5.64 -10.20 -15.68
N ALA A 726 -5.87 -11.49 -15.94
CA ALA A 726 -6.18 -12.45 -14.89
C ALA A 726 -4.94 -12.70 -14.00
N GLU A 727 -5.14 -13.15 -12.76
CA GLU A 727 -4.04 -13.40 -11.81
C GLU A 727 -3.03 -14.39 -12.40
N GLU A 728 -3.48 -15.43 -13.10
CA GLU A 728 -2.61 -16.39 -13.77
C GLU A 728 -1.74 -15.74 -14.87
N GLU A 729 -2.31 -14.83 -15.67
CA GLU A 729 -1.58 -14.12 -16.73
C GLU A 729 -0.51 -13.17 -16.15
N ILE A 730 -0.79 -12.58 -14.98
CA ILE A 730 0.16 -11.77 -14.21
C ILE A 730 1.30 -12.66 -13.71
N GLN A 731 0.99 -13.81 -13.09
CA GLN A 731 2.01 -14.74 -12.57
C GLN A 731 2.93 -15.25 -13.69
N GLU A 732 2.38 -15.59 -14.85
CA GLU A 732 3.19 -15.95 -16.02
C GLU A 732 4.09 -14.81 -16.51
N THR A 733 3.63 -13.56 -16.40
CA THR A 733 4.43 -12.39 -16.77
C THR A 733 5.56 -12.16 -15.76
N LEU A 734 5.29 -12.32 -14.46
CA LEU A 734 6.29 -12.22 -13.40
C LEU A 734 7.39 -13.27 -13.55
N GLN A 735 7.06 -14.51 -13.93
CA GLN A 735 8.05 -15.57 -14.19
C GLN A 735 9.08 -15.19 -15.27
N VAL A 736 8.70 -14.36 -16.23
CA VAL A 736 9.60 -13.87 -17.30
C VAL A 736 10.62 -12.85 -16.76
N PHE A 737 10.27 -12.09 -15.72
CA PHE A 737 11.11 -11.06 -15.13
C PHE A 737 11.87 -11.53 -13.88
N GLY A 738 11.45 -12.62 -13.23
CA GLY A 738 12.04 -13.14 -11.99
C GLY A 738 11.45 -12.49 -10.74
N GLU A 739 12.14 -12.60 -9.59
CA GLU A 739 11.69 -11.98 -8.32
C GLU A 739 11.90 -10.45 -8.27
N ASP A 740 12.65 -9.86 -9.23
CA ASP A 740 13.00 -8.43 -9.26
C ASP A 740 12.39 -7.71 -10.48
N MET A 741 11.44 -6.80 -10.19
CA MET A 741 10.75 -5.96 -11.17
C MET A 741 11.41 -4.58 -11.35
N LYS A 742 12.58 -4.32 -10.73
CA LYS A 742 13.31 -3.07 -10.88
C LYS A 742 13.64 -2.82 -12.36
N ILE A 743 13.36 -1.59 -12.82
CA ILE A 743 13.77 -1.14 -14.15
C ILE A 743 15.31 -1.01 -14.16
N PRO A 744 16.02 -1.69 -15.07
CA PRO A 744 17.49 -1.67 -15.09
C PRO A 744 18.01 -0.29 -15.49
N GLU A 745 19.03 0.21 -14.79
CA GLU A 745 19.72 1.47 -15.10
C GLU A 745 20.74 1.26 -16.23
N ASN A 746 20.26 1.02 -17.46
CA ASN A 746 21.06 0.61 -18.62
C ASN A 746 21.17 1.70 -19.71
N PHE A 747 21.18 2.98 -19.32
CA PHE A 747 21.37 4.10 -20.25
C PHE A 747 22.68 3.96 -21.06
N ARG A 748 22.60 4.27 -22.37
CA ARG A 748 23.75 4.34 -23.28
C ARG A 748 23.56 5.46 -24.30
N LEU A 749 24.68 6.08 -24.70
CA LEU A 749 24.73 7.02 -25.81
C LEU A 749 24.48 6.28 -27.14
N THR A 750 23.27 6.41 -27.69
CA THR A 750 22.90 5.86 -29.01
C THR A 750 23.36 6.74 -30.18
N ALA A 751 23.34 8.06 -30.04
CA ALA A 751 23.77 9.03 -31.04
C ALA A 751 25.00 9.81 -30.54
N PRO A 752 25.81 10.42 -31.44
CA PRO A 752 26.88 11.32 -31.04
C PRO A 752 26.34 12.49 -30.22
N PRO A 753 26.88 12.77 -29.03
CA PRO A 753 26.50 13.96 -28.26
C PRO A 753 27.02 15.22 -28.97
N HIS A 754 26.34 16.35 -28.75
CA HIS A 754 26.82 17.64 -29.22
C HIS A 754 28.21 17.97 -28.67
N ARG A 755 29.09 18.49 -29.54
CA ARG A 755 30.41 19.06 -29.20
C ARG A 755 30.45 20.52 -29.60
N GLU A 756 31.26 21.33 -28.91
CA GLU A 756 31.41 22.78 -29.18
C GLU A 756 31.79 23.09 -30.64
N SER A 757 32.52 22.18 -31.29
CA SER A 757 32.89 22.30 -32.71
C SER A 757 31.74 22.10 -33.70
N ASP A 758 30.60 21.56 -33.27
CA ASP A 758 29.48 21.27 -34.15
C ASP A 758 28.73 22.56 -34.52
N THR A 759 28.14 22.55 -35.71
CA THR A 759 27.39 23.71 -36.23
C THR A 759 25.93 23.34 -36.50
N ARG A 760 25.04 24.34 -36.49
CA ARG A 760 23.61 24.17 -36.87
C ARG A 760 23.40 23.59 -38.28
N GLY A 761 24.43 23.64 -39.13
CA GLY A 761 24.38 23.12 -40.51
C GLY A 761 24.37 21.59 -40.63
N MET A 762 24.50 20.85 -39.51
CA MET A 762 24.52 19.39 -39.55
C MET A 762 23.26 18.78 -40.19
N PRO A 763 23.39 17.63 -40.88
CA PRO A 763 22.25 16.91 -41.44
C PRO A 763 21.33 16.39 -40.32
N ALA A 764 20.13 15.94 -40.69
CA ALA A 764 19.21 15.31 -39.74
C ALA A 764 19.86 14.08 -39.12
N SER A 765 19.59 13.85 -37.83
CA SER A 765 20.07 12.64 -37.16
C SER A 765 19.58 11.40 -37.91
N LEU A 766 20.43 10.37 -38.00
CA LEU A 766 19.98 9.07 -38.47
C LEU A 766 19.10 8.41 -37.40
N TYR A 767 18.42 7.33 -37.78
CA TYR A 767 17.73 6.51 -36.80
C TYR A 767 18.72 5.58 -36.09
N TYR A 768 18.84 5.69 -34.77
CA TYR A 768 19.76 4.89 -33.97
C TYR A 768 18.98 3.80 -33.22
N PRO A 769 19.25 2.51 -33.49
CA PRO A 769 18.70 1.44 -32.67
C PRO A 769 19.11 1.60 -31.21
N ASN A 770 18.13 1.60 -30.31
CA ASN A 770 18.38 1.68 -28.87
C ASN A 770 18.28 0.28 -28.24
N PRO A 771 19.35 -0.21 -27.59
CA PRO A 771 19.40 -1.56 -27.02
C PRO A 771 18.31 -1.78 -25.97
N GLN A 772 17.93 -0.74 -25.22
CA GLN A 772 16.89 -0.83 -24.19
C GLN A 772 15.56 -1.34 -24.77
N SER A 773 15.15 -0.83 -25.93
CA SER A 773 13.92 -1.22 -26.60
C SER A 773 13.96 -2.68 -27.06
N SER A 774 15.07 -3.13 -27.66
CA SER A 774 15.22 -4.51 -28.09
C SER A 774 15.33 -5.49 -26.92
N GLU A 775 16.06 -5.13 -25.86
CA GLU A 775 16.22 -5.94 -24.64
C GLU A 775 14.89 -6.08 -23.89
N PHE A 776 14.14 -4.99 -23.75
CA PHE A 776 12.80 -4.99 -23.15
C PHE A 776 11.84 -5.90 -23.92
N CYS A 777 11.74 -5.73 -25.25
CA CYS A 777 10.86 -6.55 -26.07
C CYS A 777 11.26 -8.03 -26.04
N ALA A 778 12.56 -8.33 -26.12
CA ALA A 778 13.07 -9.70 -26.03
C ALA A 778 12.76 -10.34 -24.68
N ARG A 779 12.93 -9.58 -23.58
CA ARG A 779 12.60 -10.04 -22.23
C ARG A 779 11.11 -10.32 -22.10
N LEU A 780 10.24 -9.37 -22.45
CA LEU A 780 8.78 -9.53 -22.35
C LEU A 780 8.19 -10.51 -23.40
N LYS A 781 8.99 -10.92 -24.39
CA LYS A 781 8.62 -11.79 -25.51
C LYS A 781 7.53 -11.18 -26.41
N ILE A 782 7.70 -9.90 -26.75
CA ILE A 782 6.81 -9.14 -27.65
C ILE A 782 7.57 -8.66 -28.89
N GLN A 783 6.84 -8.25 -29.92
CA GLN A 783 7.43 -7.66 -31.11
C GLN A 783 8.11 -6.32 -30.81
N CYS A 784 9.36 -6.15 -31.29
CA CYS A 784 10.06 -4.88 -31.21
C CYS A 784 9.69 -4.00 -32.41
N MET A 785 8.88 -2.97 -32.17
CA MET A 785 8.45 -2.00 -33.19
C MET A 785 9.65 -1.40 -33.95
N ASN A 786 10.72 -1.07 -33.23
CA ASN A 786 11.93 -0.48 -33.80
C ASN A 786 12.65 -1.44 -34.75
N THR A 787 12.64 -2.74 -34.45
CA THR A 787 13.17 -3.78 -35.34
C THR A 787 12.35 -3.87 -36.62
N LEU A 788 11.01 -3.93 -36.50
CA LEU A 788 10.11 -3.98 -37.65
C LEU A 788 10.26 -2.74 -38.56
N LEU A 789 10.39 -1.54 -37.97
CA LEU A 789 10.60 -0.31 -38.72
C LEU A 789 11.97 -0.28 -39.40
N CYS A 790 13.03 -0.76 -38.74
CA CYS A 790 14.37 -0.89 -39.33
C CYS A 790 14.39 -1.80 -40.55
N GLU A 791 13.70 -2.95 -40.48
CA GLU A 791 13.62 -3.94 -41.57
C GLU A 791 12.95 -3.37 -42.83
N GLN A 792 12.03 -2.42 -42.70
CA GLN A 792 11.38 -1.78 -43.85
C GLN A 792 12.34 -0.90 -44.69
N ASN A 793 13.39 -0.32 -44.12
CA ASN A 793 14.35 0.53 -44.83
C ASN A 793 15.72 0.64 -44.12
N SER A 794 16.58 -0.37 -44.29
CA SER A 794 17.88 -0.43 -43.61
C SER A 794 18.89 0.66 -44.01
N SER A 795 18.66 1.35 -45.13
CA SER A 795 19.63 2.29 -45.73
C SER A 795 19.87 3.58 -44.95
N ALA A 796 19.04 3.87 -43.94
CA ALA A 796 19.07 5.12 -43.19
C ALA A 796 19.32 4.96 -41.68
N ASN A 797 19.88 3.81 -41.30
CA ASN A 797 20.21 3.50 -39.91
C ASN A 797 21.60 4.05 -39.55
N GLY A 798 21.70 4.70 -38.39
CA GLY A 798 22.98 5.12 -37.81
C GLY A 798 23.69 3.97 -37.11
N ILE A 799 25.02 4.06 -37.02
CA ILE A 799 25.82 3.16 -36.17
C ILE A 799 25.74 3.69 -34.73
N PRO A 800 25.21 2.91 -33.76
CA PRO A 800 25.10 3.38 -32.39
C PRO A 800 26.45 3.79 -31.80
N TYR A 801 26.49 4.95 -31.15
CA TYR A 801 27.76 5.56 -30.71
C TYR A 801 28.61 4.64 -29.83
N TYR A 802 27.99 3.88 -28.92
CA TYR A 802 28.67 2.92 -28.04
C TYR A 802 29.34 1.73 -28.75
N THR A 803 29.12 1.53 -30.06
CA THR A 803 29.72 0.42 -30.84
C THR A 803 31.01 0.81 -31.56
N ILE A 804 31.33 2.11 -31.61
CA ILE A 804 32.53 2.62 -32.25
C ILE A 804 33.68 2.51 -31.24
N PRO A 805 34.78 1.77 -31.54
CA PRO A 805 35.94 1.70 -30.65
C PRO A 805 36.48 3.11 -30.42
N GLN A 806 36.46 3.56 -29.17
CA GLN A 806 37.04 4.85 -28.81
C GLN A 806 38.55 4.78 -28.99
N SER A 807 39.10 5.50 -29.97
CA SER A 807 40.52 5.88 -29.95
C SER A 807 40.70 6.90 -28.85
N GLU A 808 41.47 6.55 -27.81
CA GLU A 808 41.93 7.37 -26.67
C GLU A 808 41.02 8.56 -26.30
N GLU A 809 40.31 8.41 -25.18
CA GLU A 809 39.71 9.51 -24.43
C GLU A 809 40.70 10.68 -24.36
N ILE A 810 40.35 11.81 -24.99
CA ILE A 810 40.94 13.08 -24.61
C ILE A 810 40.37 13.34 -23.22
N ALA A 811 41.20 13.11 -22.20
CA ALA A 811 40.98 13.67 -20.88
C ALA A 811 40.76 15.17 -21.06
N ILE A 812 39.56 15.63 -20.72
CA ILE A 812 39.28 17.05 -20.53
C ILE A 812 40.13 17.44 -19.31
N PRO A 813 41.02 18.44 -19.40
CA PRO A 813 41.72 18.90 -18.22
C PRO A 813 40.69 19.41 -17.21
N ASP A 814 40.80 18.96 -15.95
CA ASP A 814 40.34 19.74 -14.81
C ASP A 814 41.21 21.01 -14.78
N ASP A 815 40.78 22.06 -15.48
CA ASP A 815 41.26 23.41 -15.19
C ASP A 815 40.43 23.95 -14.03
N ASP A 816 41.01 23.83 -12.83
CA ASP A 816 40.85 24.84 -11.79
C ASP A 816 41.29 26.18 -12.38
N GLU A 817 40.34 27.08 -12.71
CA GLU A 817 40.43 28.50 -12.34
C GLU A 817 39.17 29.29 -12.72
N GLU A 818 38.77 30.12 -11.75
CA GLU A 818 37.78 31.19 -11.76
C GLU A 818 36.29 30.78 -11.77
N GLU A 819 35.76 30.70 -10.54
CA GLU A 819 34.41 31.14 -10.20
C GLU A 819 34.13 32.52 -10.85
N ASP A 820 33.57 32.51 -12.06
CA ASP A 820 32.62 33.55 -12.41
C ASP A 820 31.43 33.34 -11.50
N LYS A 821 31.42 34.10 -10.40
CA LYS A 821 30.24 34.29 -9.57
C LYS A 821 29.06 34.52 -10.51
N PRO A 822 27.96 33.75 -10.42
CA PRO A 822 26.74 34.20 -11.05
C PRO A 822 26.47 35.59 -10.45
N GLU A 823 26.46 36.62 -11.30
CA GLU A 823 26.00 37.95 -10.89
C GLU A 823 24.70 37.73 -10.13
N GLU A 824 24.65 38.23 -8.89
CA GLU A 824 23.46 38.19 -8.05
C GLU A 824 22.31 38.81 -8.83
N VAL A 825 21.47 37.96 -9.43
CA VAL A 825 20.15 38.36 -9.87
C VAL A 825 19.26 38.27 -8.64
N GLU A 826 19.38 39.28 -7.78
CA GLU A 826 18.50 39.44 -6.62
C GLU A 826 17.02 39.49 -7.06
N GLY A 827 16.26 38.52 -6.54
CA GLY A 827 14.82 38.59 -6.30
C GLY A 827 13.92 38.40 -7.51
N LEU A 828 13.50 37.16 -7.80
CA LEU A 828 12.51 36.97 -8.88
C LEU A 828 11.66 35.68 -8.95
N PHE A 829 11.38 34.94 -7.88
CA PHE A 829 10.49 33.77 -7.99
C PHE A 829 9.40 33.73 -6.91
N SER A 830 8.19 33.36 -7.32
CA SER A 830 7.03 33.15 -6.44
C SER A 830 6.73 31.66 -6.43
N ILE A 831 6.84 31.05 -5.26
CA ILE A 831 6.58 29.63 -5.04
C ILE A 831 5.10 29.44 -4.73
N ASP A 832 4.44 28.48 -5.38
CA ASP A 832 3.09 28.03 -5.02
C ASP A 832 3.23 26.77 -4.16
N THR A 833 3.51 26.96 -2.87
CA THR A 833 3.74 25.88 -1.89
C THR A 833 2.45 25.33 -1.29
N ASP A 834 1.26 25.75 -1.75
CA ASP A 834 0.00 25.35 -1.11
C ASP A 834 -0.60 24.09 -1.76
N PRO A 835 -0.50 22.90 -1.11
CA PRO A 835 -1.12 21.67 -1.59
C PRO A 835 -2.65 21.68 -1.52
N THR A 836 -3.26 22.69 -0.87
CA THR A 836 -4.71 22.79 -0.67
C THR A 836 -5.44 23.63 -1.71
N ASN A 837 -4.73 24.24 -2.65
CA ASN A 837 -5.32 25.05 -3.73
C ASN A 837 -6.05 24.23 -4.82
N PHE A 838 -6.55 23.05 -4.44
CA PHE A 838 -7.60 22.28 -5.13
C PHE A 838 -8.99 22.68 -4.62
N VAL A 839 -9.28 23.98 -4.47
CA VAL A 839 -10.63 24.44 -4.09
C VAL A 839 -11.32 25.05 -5.32
N PRO A 840 -12.17 24.30 -6.05
CA PRO A 840 -13.20 24.93 -6.84
C PRO A 840 -14.19 25.62 -5.89
N PRO A 841 -14.71 26.82 -6.23
CA PRO A 841 -15.76 27.45 -5.45
C PRO A 841 -16.97 26.51 -5.33
N PRO A 842 -17.76 26.60 -4.24
CA PRO A 842 -18.91 25.73 -4.03
C PRO A 842 -19.85 25.81 -5.24
N ILE A 843 -20.19 24.64 -5.79
CA ILE A 843 -21.22 24.49 -6.81
C ILE A 843 -22.49 25.14 -6.27
N ARG A 844 -22.95 26.21 -6.91
CA ARG A 844 -24.23 26.84 -6.59
C ARG A 844 -25.31 25.78 -6.75
N ALA A 845 -25.91 25.37 -5.63
CA ALA A 845 -27.17 24.62 -5.63
C ALA A 845 -28.18 25.45 -6.43
N GLN A 846 -28.61 24.94 -7.58
CA GLN A 846 -29.79 25.45 -8.25
C GLN A 846 -31.00 24.95 -7.46
N ASN A 847 -31.76 25.94 -6.97
CA ASN A 847 -32.89 25.81 -6.07
C ASN A 847 -33.96 24.81 -6.54
N ASP A 848 -34.47 24.08 -5.55
CA ASP A 848 -35.83 23.55 -5.50
C ASP A 848 -36.86 24.67 -5.75
N ALA A 849 -37.67 24.53 -6.81
CA ALA A 849 -39.06 24.96 -6.86
C ALA A 849 -39.71 24.60 -8.21
N ALA A 850 -40.48 23.50 -8.24
CA ALA A 850 -41.78 23.42 -8.92
C ALA A 850 -42.43 22.05 -8.66
N GLU A 851 -43.47 22.06 -7.81
CA GLU A 851 -44.42 20.96 -7.65
C GLU A 851 -45.30 20.78 -8.90
N SER A 852 -45.60 19.50 -9.23
CA SER A 852 -46.96 18.92 -9.42
C SER A 852 -47.10 17.94 -10.61
N SER A 853 -46.97 16.63 -10.29
CA SER A 853 -47.76 15.45 -10.75
C SER A 853 -47.86 15.04 -12.25
N PRO A 854 -48.19 13.77 -12.60
CA PRO A 854 -48.07 12.48 -11.87
C PRO A 854 -47.35 11.36 -12.65
N VAL A 855 -46.92 10.35 -11.88
CA VAL A 855 -46.65 8.92 -12.17
C VAL A 855 -46.87 8.41 -13.61
N ALA A 856 -45.80 7.87 -14.20
CA ALA A 856 -45.86 6.84 -15.26
C ALA A 856 -44.66 5.88 -15.10
N GLU A 857 -44.92 4.61 -15.42
CA GLU A 857 -44.19 3.38 -15.09
C GLU A 857 -42.78 3.23 -15.70
N GLU A 858 -42.05 2.27 -15.14
CA GLU A 858 -40.69 1.80 -15.44
C GLU A 858 -40.38 1.57 -16.94
N SER A 859 -39.18 1.97 -17.36
CA SER A 859 -38.42 1.26 -18.39
C SER A 859 -36.92 1.57 -18.28
N ASP A 860 -36.10 0.52 -18.15
CA ASP A 860 -34.63 0.54 -18.27
C ASP A 860 -34.19 1.14 -19.62
N ASP A 861 -33.39 2.21 -19.58
CA ASP A 861 -32.38 2.52 -20.62
C ASP A 861 -31.48 3.70 -20.20
N ALA A 862 -30.17 3.46 -20.24
CA ALA A 862 -29.13 4.47 -20.00
C ALA A 862 -29.15 5.56 -21.11
N PRO A 863 -28.84 6.84 -20.80
CA PRO A 863 -29.06 7.92 -21.75
C PRO A 863 -28.01 7.92 -22.87
N VAL A 864 -28.48 7.60 -24.07
CA VAL A 864 -27.80 7.88 -25.35
C VAL A 864 -27.68 9.39 -25.54
N LEU A 865 -26.45 9.87 -25.68
CA LEU A 865 -26.12 11.22 -26.17
C LEU A 865 -26.84 11.48 -27.50
N LYS A 866 -27.81 12.40 -27.48
CA LYS A 866 -28.55 12.85 -28.66
C LYS A 866 -27.60 13.49 -29.67
N ARG A 867 -27.39 12.82 -30.80
CA ARG A 867 -26.99 13.44 -32.07
C ARG A 867 -28.00 14.55 -32.42
N ARG A 868 -27.53 15.76 -32.71
CA ARG A 868 -28.31 16.77 -33.44
C ARG A 868 -27.65 17.03 -34.79
N LYS A 869 -28.35 16.53 -35.81
CA LYS A 869 -28.49 16.96 -37.22
C LYS A 869 -27.29 17.65 -37.89
N VAL A 870 -26.68 16.88 -38.78
CA VAL A 870 -26.14 17.37 -40.06
C VAL A 870 -27.35 17.55 -40.97
N ASP A 871 -27.55 18.75 -41.51
CA ASP A 871 -28.52 19.00 -42.57
C ASP A 871 -28.02 18.40 -43.90
N ASP A 872 -29.00 18.00 -44.71
CA ASP A 872 -29.01 16.97 -45.76
C ASP A 872 -27.94 17.05 -46.89
N PRO A 873 -27.73 15.92 -47.59
CA PRO A 873 -26.89 15.76 -48.76
C PRO A 873 -27.67 16.04 -50.05
N ASP A 874 -27.09 16.87 -50.91
CA ASP A 874 -27.31 16.83 -52.35
C ASP A 874 -25.93 17.01 -52.98
N ASP A 875 -25.28 15.89 -53.32
CA ASP A 875 -24.74 15.69 -54.67
C ASP A 875 -24.13 14.29 -54.76
N ILE A 876 -24.85 13.47 -55.53
CA ILE A 876 -24.53 12.10 -55.95
C ILE A 876 -23.55 12.19 -57.12
N GLU A 877 -22.36 11.58 -56.98
CA GLU A 877 -21.78 10.59 -57.91
C GLU A 877 -20.51 9.95 -57.33
#